data_AF-A0A0Q6L3P9-F1
#
_entry.id   AF-A0A0Q6L3P9-F1
#
_cell.length_a   1.000
_cell.length_b   1.000
_cell.length_c   1.000
_cell.angle_alpha   90.00
_cell.angle_beta   90.00
_cell.angle_gamma   90.00
#
_symmetry.space_group_name_H-M   'P 1'
#
loop_
_entity.id
_entity.type
_entity.pdbx_description
1 polymer ?
#
loop_
_entity_poly.entity_id
_entity_poly.type
_entity_poly.pdbx_seq_one_letter_code
_entity_poly.pdbx_strand_id
1 'polypeptide(L)'
;MIVGAGLLLASAATAQQPARSVQQDFEAATALDAGTDHAAALAAWEALEKRTKPGTRSNAIVLVRKSNALMLVGRRDDAVAAARAGLEKLPATDATLMGDRYDAYFTIGGVAMSALDYAGAAAAFAQAEATAPAPTQKLSAQLWLVETQIFTDPAAASTTLGRLYAQAATMKLDKSVTAMIQRRHTRLLLNQGDFAGARASAVKAVTLLGGLTTSTNLQDVSARSDAAIALLLYKNPDEARRYMAMTGAGRLSKGEFDPASEMRAPDCGGDAGLKPDDVAVVEFSIDPDGSVSRAAPVYATGKGQVGLAFARAVRGWSWQPDKVASIPPFYRYNARVEMRCSTAFERPSIGSSLDAALEQWLAGKGAAVPPPPEGTQAAALPQQRAALTAAEKASPSSLATLAAVYRLMNNGIVSREETAELARRGLTIATAQSAPPLARLTFDVAARSGSMTDWWKPAVVQRLLTPLLSDPAYAVDPQARSAIRLLIADGIDNGKGGEAVIATLRPVATDKALAANDPLRVGALIRIASIEQRTGQVQAARNTFADTGLSASQCAIMDAPPKMVSDIGSRAFPMEAMRWGFEGWTVTQFDVSADGRSEHTRALLSYPPFIFSEAGSKFFDTAKFAKTYRPDGGLGCGGTVRRVVFRLPG
;
A
#
# COMPACT_ATOMS: atom_id res chain seq x y z
N MET A 1 59.25 -55.72 48.75
CA MET A 1 60.48 -55.11 48.19
C MET A 1 60.04 -54.15 47.11
N ILE A 2 60.55 -52.92 47.18
CA ILE A 2 60.04 -51.70 46.55
C ILE A 2 60.39 -51.66 45.06
N VAL A 3 59.44 -51.29 44.19
CA VAL A 3 59.72 -50.70 42.88
C VAL A 3 58.75 -49.54 42.64
N GLY A 4 59.28 -48.32 42.68
CA GLY A 4 58.60 -47.11 42.21
C GLY A 4 58.84 -46.93 40.71
N ALA A 5 57.83 -46.39 40.01
CA ALA A 5 57.96 -45.90 38.65
C ALA A 5 57.30 -44.51 38.58
N GLY A 6 58.11 -43.51 38.24
CA GLY A 6 57.75 -42.09 38.25
C GLY A 6 56.75 -41.72 37.16
N LEU A 7 55.84 -40.81 37.51
CA LEU A 7 55.02 -40.07 36.56
C LEU A 7 55.91 -39.07 35.80
N LEU A 8 55.97 -39.21 34.48
CA LEU A 8 56.33 -38.14 33.56
C LEU A 8 55.05 -37.44 33.10
N LEU A 9 54.84 -36.23 33.60
CA LEU A 9 53.84 -35.30 33.09
C LEU A 9 54.31 -34.78 31.71
N ALA A 10 53.70 -35.28 30.64
CA ALA A 10 53.84 -34.67 29.32
C ALA A 10 52.95 -33.43 29.25
N SER A 11 53.55 -32.25 29.30
CA SER A 11 52.88 -30.98 29.01
C SER A 11 52.52 -30.96 27.52
N ALA A 12 51.23 -31.05 27.19
CA ALA A 12 50.74 -30.75 25.86
C ALA A 12 50.92 -29.24 25.60
N ALA A 13 51.97 -28.88 24.86
CA ALA A 13 52.08 -27.56 24.28
C ALA A 13 50.96 -27.41 23.23
N THR A 14 49.89 -26.71 23.57
CA THR A 14 48.94 -26.19 22.58
C THR A 14 49.71 -25.22 21.69
N ALA A 15 50.13 -25.70 20.51
CA ALA A 15 50.71 -24.85 19.49
C ALA A 15 49.70 -23.76 19.11
N GLN A 16 49.96 -22.54 19.59
CA GLN A 16 49.15 -21.37 19.30
C GLN A 16 49.33 -21.08 17.80
N GLN A 17 48.30 -21.36 16.99
CA GLN A 17 48.32 -21.03 15.58
C GLN A 17 48.63 -19.53 15.42
N PRO A 18 49.55 -19.15 14.51
CA PRO A 18 49.89 -17.75 14.31
C PRO A 18 48.64 -16.96 13.95
N ALA A 19 48.45 -15.81 14.60
CA ALA A 19 47.30 -14.93 14.36
C ALA A 19 47.27 -14.51 12.88
N ARG A 20 46.11 -14.66 12.22
CA ARG A 20 45.96 -14.27 10.81
C ARG A 20 46.25 -12.79 10.61
N SER A 21 47.01 -12.48 9.57
CA SER A 21 47.29 -11.09 9.16
C SER A 21 46.02 -10.41 8.61
N VAL A 22 46.00 -9.07 8.61
CA VAL A 22 44.88 -8.30 8.03
C VAL A 22 44.70 -8.62 6.54
N GLN A 23 45.79 -8.86 5.81
CA GLN A 23 45.75 -9.25 4.39
C GLN A 23 45.09 -10.63 4.19
N GLN A 24 45.45 -11.62 5.02
CA GLN A 24 44.82 -12.95 4.97
C GLN A 24 43.33 -12.91 5.29
N ASP A 25 42.92 -12.04 6.22
CA ASP A 25 41.50 -11.84 6.53
C ASP A 25 40.79 -11.11 5.38
N PHE A 26 41.43 -10.15 4.73
CA PHE A 26 40.90 -9.44 3.57
C PHE A 26 40.65 -10.37 2.37
N GLU A 27 41.62 -11.25 2.09
CA GLU A 27 41.48 -12.28 1.05
C GLU A 27 40.38 -13.27 1.39
N ALA A 28 40.27 -13.69 2.66
CA ALA A 28 39.20 -14.57 3.12
C ALA A 28 37.81 -13.92 3.01
N ALA A 29 37.68 -12.64 3.41
CA ALA A 29 36.44 -11.90 3.25
C ALA A 29 36.05 -11.74 1.78
N THR A 30 37.03 -11.42 0.91
CA THR A 30 36.80 -11.33 -0.54
C THR A 30 36.34 -12.66 -1.15
N ALA A 31 36.93 -13.78 -0.70
CA ALA A 31 36.51 -15.11 -1.16
C ALA A 31 35.07 -15.45 -0.72
N LEU A 32 34.68 -15.07 0.50
CA LEU A 32 33.30 -15.21 0.98
C LEU A 32 32.33 -14.32 0.20
N ASP A 33 32.74 -13.08 -0.11
CA ASP A 33 31.94 -12.10 -0.85
C ASP A 33 31.62 -12.55 -2.29
N ALA A 34 32.53 -13.33 -2.89
CA ALA A 34 32.32 -13.97 -4.19
C ALA A 34 31.39 -15.21 -4.14
N GLY A 35 31.10 -15.73 -2.95
CA GLY A 35 30.25 -16.88 -2.73
C GLY A 35 28.76 -16.52 -2.53
N THR A 36 27.98 -17.51 -2.07
CA THR A 36 26.54 -17.35 -1.80
C THR A 36 26.23 -17.15 -0.31
N ASP A 37 27.22 -17.31 0.58
CA ASP A 37 27.05 -17.10 2.02
C ASP A 37 27.27 -15.62 2.38
N HIS A 38 26.27 -14.80 2.06
CA HIS A 38 26.31 -13.36 2.28
C HIS A 38 26.37 -12.99 3.77
N ALA A 39 25.88 -13.84 4.66
CA ALA A 39 25.96 -13.63 6.10
C ALA A 39 27.40 -13.83 6.61
N ALA A 40 28.10 -14.87 6.14
CA ALA A 40 29.51 -15.07 6.46
C ALA A 40 30.39 -13.97 5.85
N ALA A 41 30.12 -13.54 4.62
CA ALA A 41 30.81 -12.41 4.00
C ALA A 41 30.66 -11.13 4.84
N LEU A 42 29.44 -10.81 5.25
CA LEU A 42 29.17 -9.65 6.12
C LEU A 42 29.95 -9.74 7.44
N ALA A 43 29.89 -10.89 8.12
CA ALA A 43 30.60 -11.09 9.38
C ALA A 43 32.12 -10.91 9.23
N ALA A 44 32.70 -11.38 8.11
CA ALA A 44 34.12 -11.20 7.81
C ALA A 44 34.47 -9.72 7.57
N TRP A 45 33.64 -8.97 6.86
CA TRP A 45 33.84 -7.54 6.65
C TRP A 45 33.68 -6.72 7.94
N GLU A 46 32.71 -7.03 8.80
CA GLU A 46 32.53 -6.40 10.12
C GLU A 46 33.72 -6.69 11.06
N ALA A 47 34.32 -7.89 10.97
CA ALA A 47 35.53 -8.22 11.71
C ALA A 47 36.76 -7.43 11.20
N LEU A 48 36.92 -7.30 9.89
CA LEU A 48 37.98 -6.51 9.27
C LEU A 48 37.87 -5.02 9.59
N GLU A 49 36.65 -4.48 9.61
CA GLU A 49 36.41 -3.07 9.94
C GLU A 49 37.04 -2.72 11.29
N LYS A 50 36.83 -3.57 12.32
CA LYS A 50 37.40 -3.41 13.68
C LYS A 50 38.93 -3.48 13.71
N ARG A 51 39.55 -4.15 12.73
CA ARG A 51 41.01 -4.31 12.61
C ARG A 51 41.67 -3.22 11.77
N THR A 52 40.89 -2.40 11.08
CA THR A 52 41.39 -1.29 10.26
C THR A 52 41.24 0.04 10.98
N LYS A 53 42.22 0.94 10.83
CA LYS A 53 42.17 2.27 11.46
C LYS A 53 41.10 3.14 10.76
N PRO A 54 40.11 3.70 11.49
CA PRO A 54 39.11 4.60 10.92
C PRO A 54 39.75 5.76 10.15
N GLY A 55 39.14 6.14 9.03
CA GLY A 55 39.60 7.25 8.18
C GLY A 55 40.80 6.94 7.28
N THR A 56 41.28 5.69 7.26
CA THR A 56 42.34 5.25 6.34
C THR A 56 41.79 4.68 5.03
N ARG A 57 42.62 4.66 3.97
CA ARG A 57 42.28 4.02 2.68
C ARG A 57 41.82 2.57 2.85
N SER A 58 42.51 1.77 3.67
CA SER A 58 42.15 0.37 3.90
C SER A 58 40.78 0.23 4.57
N ASN A 59 40.46 1.08 5.55
CA ASN A 59 39.14 1.11 6.18
C ASN A 59 38.05 1.51 5.18
N ALA A 60 38.32 2.48 4.30
CA ALA A 60 37.38 2.91 3.27
C ALA A 60 37.01 1.79 2.28
N ILE A 61 37.99 1.00 1.86
CA ILE A 61 37.77 -0.19 1.00
C ILE A 61 36.90 -1.22 1.73
N VAL A 62 37.20 -1.51 3.00
CA VAL A 62 36.40 -2.44 3.82
C VAL A 62 34.95 -1.95 3.94
N LEU A 63 34.73 -0.65 4.17
CA LEU A 63 33.38 -0.07 4.27
C LEU A 63 32.58 -0.22 2.98
N VAL A 64 33.20 0.03 1.82
CA VAL A 64 32.54 -0.15 0.53
C VAL A 64 32.20 -1.60 0.27
N ARG A 65 33.12 -2.55 0.49
CA ARG A 65 32.83 -3.97 0.27
C ARG A 65 31.80 -4.52 1.25
N LYS A 66 31.87 -4.08 2.52
CA LYS A 66 30.83 -4.33 3.52
C LYS A 66 29.45 -3.87 3.04
N SER A 67 29.36 -2.72 2.35
CA SER A 67 28.08 -2.21 1.84
C SER A 67 27.38 -3.18 0.87
N ASN A 68 28.14 -3.88 0.03
CA ASN A 68 27.58 -4.90 -0.87
C ASN A 68 27.02 -6.10 -0.09
N ALA A 69 27.78 -6.61 0.88
CA ALA A 69 27.31 -7.69 1.75
C ALA A 69 26.06 -7.29 2.55
N LEU A 70 26.03 -6.06 3.09
CA LEU A 70 24.86 -5.49 3.78
C LEU A 70 23.63 -5.43 2.86
N MET A 71 23.80 -5.04 1.60
CA MET A 71 22.71 -5.05 0.61
C MET A 71 22.16 -6.45 0.38
N LEU A 72 23.04 -7.44 0.22
CA LEU A 72 22.66 -8.82 -0.08
C LEU A 72 21.92 -9.50 1.08
N VAL A 73 22.15 -9.08 2.32
CA VAL A 73 21.40 -9.54 3.50
C VAL A 73 20.20 -8.65 3.85
N GLY A 74 19.88 -7.65 3.03
CA GLY A 74 18.72 -6.77 3.22
C GLY A 74 18.89 -5.61 4.20
N ARG A 75 20.10 -5.37 4.73
CA ARG A 75 20.41 -4.23 5.62
C ARG A 75 20.71 -2.95 4.80
N ARG A 76 19.69 -2.44 4.11
CA ARG A 76 19.81 -1.37 3.10
C ARG A 76 20.32 -0.03 3.64
N ASP A 77 19.83 0.42 4.78
CA ASP A 77 20.26 1.71 5.36
C ASP A 77 21.71 1.66 5.83
N ASP A 78 22.10 0.55 6.48
CA ASP A 78 23.49 0.30 6.88
C ASP A 78 24.41 0.22 5.66
N ALA A 79 23.94 -0.38 4.56
CA ALA A 79 24.69 -0.42 3.32
C ALA A 79 24.95 0.98 2.76
N VAL A 80 23.93 1.84 2.71
CA VAL A 80 24.10 3.24 2.26
C VAL A 80 25.04 4.01 3.17
N ALA A 81 24.92 3.84 4.49
CA ALA A 81 25.81 4.48 5.46
C ALA A 81 27.27 4.04 5.25
N ALA A 82 27.52 2.74 5.10
CA ALA A 82 28.85 2.20 4.84
C ALA A 82 29.41 2.65 3.48
N ALA A 83 28.59 2.62 2.42
CA ALA A 83 29.00 3.07 1.08
C ALA A 83 29.40 4.55 1.07
N ARG A 84 28.61 5.43 1.70
CA ARG A 84 28.91 6.87 1.82
C ARG A 84 30.17 7.13 2.62
N ALA A 85 30.32 6.48 3.78
CA ALA A 85 31.50 6.63 4.63
C ALA A 85 32.78 6.14 3.93
N GLY A 86 32.70 5.05 3.17
CA GLY A 86 33.79 4.56 2.34
C GLY A 86 34.15 5.52 1.21
N LEU A 87 33.15 5.98 0.44
CA LEU A 87 33.35 6.92 -0.68
C LEU A 87 34.01 8.24 -0.25
N GLU A 88 33.68 8.76 0.94
CA GLU A 88 34.27 10.01 1.46
C GLU A 88 35.79 9.95 1.57
N LYS A 89 36.36 8.76 1.80
CA LYS A 89 37.80 8.55 2.04
C LYS A 89 38.50 7.78 0.91
N LEU A 90 37.78 7.32 -0.10
CA LEU A 90 38.36 6.65 -1.26
C LEU A 90 38.95 7.67 -2.24
N PRO A 91 40.25 7.58 -2.61
CA PRO A 91 40.85 8.50 -3.57
C PRO A 91 40.17 8.41 -4.94
N ALA A 92 39.60 9.52 -5.43
CA ALA A 92 38.91 9.56 -6.72
C ALA A 92 39.84 9.28 -7.92
N THR A 93 41.13 9.61 -7.79
CA THR A 93 42.14 9.48 -8.86
C THR A 93 42.81 8.10 -8.93
N ASP A 94 42.57 7.22 -7.95
CA ASP A 94 43.14 5.87 -7.95
C ASP A 94 42.32 4.96 -8.87
N ALA A 95 42.88 4.61 -10.03
CA ALA A 95 42.24 3.76 -11.03
C ALA A 95 41.99 2.33 -10.52
N THR A 96 42.79 1.84 -9.57
CA THR A 96 42.64 0.48 -9.02
C THR A 96 41.36 0.31 -8.19
N LEU A 97 40.75 1.41 -7.76
CA LEU A 97 39.56 1.46 -6.92
C LEU A 97 38.29 1.83 -7.71
N MET A 98 38.34 1.82 -9.04
CA MET A 98 37.17 2.11 -9.89
C MET A 98 36.01 1.14 -9.61
N GLY A 99 36.30 -0.16 -9.44
CA GLY A 99 35.30 -1.17 -9.09
C GLY A 99 34.61 -0.88 -7.76
N ASP A 100 35.40 -0.62 -6.71
CA ASP A 100 34.85 -0.28 -5.39
C ASP A 100 33.95 0.97 -5.47
N ARG A 101 34.37 2.03 -6.18
CA ARG A 101 33.53 3.23 -6.38
C ARG A 101 32.25 2.92 -7.15
N TYR A 102 32.34 2.13 -8.23
CA TYR A 102 31.17 1.70 -9.00
C TYR A 102 30.17 0.98 -8.10
N ASP A 103 30.60 -0.01 -7.34
CA ASP A 103 29.72 -0.82 -6.49
C ASP A 103 29.07 0.03 -5.40
N ALA A 104 29.82 0.93 -4.75
CA ALA A 104 29.28 1.84 -3.74
C ALA A 104 28.19 2.76 -4.32
N TYR A 105 28.45 3.40 -5.47
CA TYR A 105 27.46 4.26 -6.12
C TYR A 105 26.25 3.46 -6.65
N PHE A 106 26.48 2.25 -7.16
CA PHE A 106 25.41 1.37 -7.63
C PHE A 106 24.50 0.92 -6.48
N THR A 107 25.08 0.61 -5.31
CA THR A 107 24.36 0.31 -4.06
C THR A 107 23.52 1.50 -3.61
N ILE A 108 24.11 2.70 -3.54
CA ILE A 108 23.38 3.93 -3.17
C ILE A 108 22.22 4.17 -4.15
N GLY A 109 22.46 4.03 -5.46
CA GLY A 109 21.45 4.19 -6.49
C GLY A 109 20.30 3.17 -6.36
N GLY A 110 20.61 1.91 -6.09
CA GLY A 110 19.63 0.84 -5.90
C GLY A 110 18.73 1.05 -4.68
N VAL A 111 19.28 1.52 -3.57
CA VAL A 111 18.50 1.85 -2.36
C VAL A 111 17.64 3.09 -2.61
N ALA A 112 18.21 4.16 -3.16
CA ALA A 112 17.46 5.38 -3.48
C ALA A 112 16.30 5.11 -4.46
N MET A 113 16.54 4.29 -5.49
CA MET A 113 15.48 3.91 -6.44
C MET A 113 14.38 3.11 -5.75
N SER A 114 14.74 2.15 -4.89
CA SER A 114 13.76 1.37 -4.11
C SER A 114 12.95 2.25 -3.14
N ALA A 115 13.57 3.32 -2.64
CA ALA A 115 12.93 4.34 -1.81
C ALA A 115 12.07 5.34 -2.61
N LEU A 116 12.03 5.25 -3.94
CA LEU A 116 11.40 6.21 -4.86
C LEU A 116 12.04 7.61 -4.82
N ASP A 117 13.29 7.71 -4.37
CA ASP A 117 14.16 8.86 -4.57
C ASP A 117 14.88 8.72 -5.93
N TYR A 118 14.12 8.91 -7.00
CA TYR A 118 14.67 8.75 -8.36
C TYR A 118 15.69 9.83 -8.72
N ALA A 119 15.65 11.00 -8.06
CA ALA A 119 16.64 12.06 -8.27
C ALA A 119 17.99 11.67 -7.67
N GLY A 120 18.00 11.23 -6.40
CA GLY A 120 19.19 10.68 -5.75
C GLY A 120 19.71 9.43 -6.45
N ALA A 121 18.80 8.55 -6.91
CA ALA A 121 19.17 7.37 -7.67
C ALA A 121 19.83 7.71 -9.01
N ALA A 122 19.27 8.65 -9.78
CA ALA A 122 19.87 9.08 -11.04
C ALA A 122 21.27 9.69 -10.83
N ALA A 123 21.44 10.51 -9.79
CA ALA A 123 22.76 11.06 -9.45
C ALA A 123 23.78 9.95 -9.12
N ALA A 124 23.39 8.96 -8.32
CA ALA A 124 24.25 7.84 -7.96
C ALA A 124 24.56 6.92 -9.16
N PHE A 125 23.57 6.57 -9.99
CA PHE A 125 23.82 5.76 -11.18
C PHE A 125 24.65 6.47 -12.24
N ALA A 126 24.58 7.81 -12.34
CA ALA A 126 25.49 8.58 -13.19
C ALA A 126 26.94 8.50 -12.69
N GLN A 127 27.17 8.54 -11.38
CA GLN A 127 28.50 8.32 -10.81
C GLN A 127 28.98 6.87 -11.05
N ALA A 128 28.09 5.88 -10.89
CA ALA A 128 28.41 4.50 -11.23
C ALA A 128 28.77 4.35 -12.72
N GLU A 129 28.03 4.97 -13.65
CA GLU A 129 28.38 4.96 -15.09
C GLU A 129 29.80 5.53 -15.33
N ALA A 130 30.16 6.61 -14.63
CA ALA A 130 31.45 7.27 -14.78
C ALA A 130 32.62 6.47 -14.19
N THR A 131 32.39 5.69 -13.13
CA THR A 131 33.43 4.90 -12.47
C THR A 131 33.43 3.41 -12.86
N ALA A 132 32.52 2.97 -13.73
CA ALA A 132 32.43 1.58 -14.16
C ALA A 132 33.71 1.11 -14.90
N PRO A 133 34.44 0.11 -14.39
CA PRO A 133 35.67 -0.37 -15.03
C PRO A 133 35.40 -1.29 -16.24
N ALA A 134 34.24 -1.97 -16.30
CA ALA A 134 33.89 -2.87 -17.39
C ALA A 134 32.72 -2.36 -18.25
N PRO A 135 32.68 -2.68 -19.56
CA PRO A 135 31.54 -2.35 -20.43
C PRO A 135 30.20 -2.91 -19.94
N THR A 136 30.19 -4.08 -19.31
CA THR A 136 28.96 -4.67 -18.75
C THR A 136 28.43 -3.89 -17.54
N GLN A 137 29.31 -3.45 -16.65
CA GLN A 137 28.95 -2.59 -15.50
C GLN A 137 28.45 -1.23 -15.97
N LYS A 138 29.11 -0.63 -16.96
CA LYS A 138 28.66 0.64 -17.54
C LYS A 138 27.28 0.52 -18.20
N LEU A 139 27.03 -0.58 -18.91
CA LEU A 139 25.71 -0.89 -19.48
C LEU A 139 24.64 -1.06 -18.39
N SER A 140 24.97 -1.75 -17.28
CA SER A 140 24.09 -1.90 -16.12
C SER A 140 23.75 -0.57 -15.46
N ALA A 141 24.74 0.29 -15.21
CA ALA A 141 24.51 1.63 -14.66
C ALA A 141 23.62 2.48 -15.58
N GLN A 142 23.88 2.46 -16.89
CA GLN A 142 23.05 3.17 -17.88
C GLN A 142 21.60 2.68 -17.90
N LEU A 143 21.36 1.37 -17.79
CA LEU A 143 20.00 0.81 -17.77
C LEU A 143 19.16 1.35 -16.60
N TRP A 144 19.75 1.45 -15.40
CA TRP A 144 19.08 1.99 -14.23
C TRP A 144 19.03 3.52 -14.21
N LEU A 145 20.04 4.17 -14.78
CA LEU A 145 20.05 5.61 -14.99
C LEU A 145 18.90 6.02 -15.93
N VAL A 146 18.69 5.33 -17.06
CA VAL A 146 17.54 5.60 -17.94
C VAL A 146 16.22 5.40 -17.19
N GLU A 147 16.06 4.29 -16.46
CA GLU A 147 14.82 4.00 -15.73
C GLU A 147 14.44 5.11 -14.73
N THR A 148 15.43 5.65 -14.03
CA THR A 148 15.22 6.74 -13.06
C THR A 148 15.00 8.08 -13.76
N GLN A 149 15.76 8.37 -14.81
CA GLN A 149 15.66 9.61 -15.60
C GLN A 149 14.32 9.75 -16.32
N ILE A 150 13.67 8.66 -16.75
CA ILE A 150 12.32 8.74 -17.37
C ILE A 150 11.35 9.58 -16.53
N PHE A 151 11.47 9.52 -15.21
CA PHE A 151 10.56 10.21 -14.27
C PHE A 151 11.21 11.39 -13.53
N THR A 152 12.42 11.80 -13.90
CA THR A 152 13.07 12.99 -13.31
C THR A 152 13.54 13.97 -14.37
N ASP A 153 14.14 13.49 -15.45
CA ASP A 153 14.59 14.26 -16.61
C ASP A 153 14.51 13.41 -17.89
N PRO A 154 13.36 13.44 -18.60
CA PRO A 154 13.16 12.67 -19.82
C PRO A 154 14.16 13.01 -20.95
N ALA A 155 14.70 14.23 -20.99
CA ALA A 155 15.69 14.62 -21.98
C ALA A 155 17.04 13.94 -21.68
N ALA A 156 17.47 13.96 -20.43
CA ALA A 156 18.64 13.20 -19.99
C ALA A 156 18.44 11.69 -20.21
N ALA A 157 17.23 11.16 -19.99
CA ALA A 157 16.90 9.77 -20.29
C ALA A 157 17.13 9.43 -21.78
N SER A 158 16.68 10.29 -22.70
CA SER A 158 16.95 10.15 -24.14
C SER A 158 18.44 10.14 -24.46
N THR A 159 19.23 11.04 -23.85
CA THR A 159 20.68 11.09 -24.06
C THR A 159 21.37 9.83 -23.53
N THR A 160 21.04 9.40 -22.31
CA THR A 160 21.60 8.18 -21.71
C THR A 160 21.22 6.94 -22.51
N LEU A 161 19.98 6.87 -23.00
CA LEU A 161 19.53 5.78 -23.87
C LEU A 161 20.30 5.74 -25.19
N GLY A 162 20.65 6.89 -25.77
CA GLY A 162 21.53 6.98 -26.94
C GLY A 162 22.93 6.39 -26.65
N ARG A 163 23.54 6.74 -25.50
CA ARG A 163 24.82 6.16 -25.07
C ARG A 163 24.72 4.65 -24.85
N LEU A 164 23.62 4.20 -24.22
CA LEU A 164 23.34 2.80 -23.98
C LEU A 164 23.24 2.01 -25.29
N TYR A 165 22.56 2.53 -26.31
CA TYR A 165 22.50 1.88 -27.63
C TYR A 165 23.86 1.84 -28.32
N ALA A 166 24.62 2.92 -28.29
CA ALA A 166 25.96 2.97 -28.88
C ALA A 166 26.88 1.92 -28.24
N GLN A 167 26.83 1.78 -26.92
CA GLN A 167 27.59 0.79 -26.18
C GLN A 167 27.10 -0.65 -26.40
N ALA A 168 25.78 -0.85 -26.44
CA ALA A 168 25.20 -2.14 -26.76
C ALA A 168 25.62 -2.64 -28.15
N ALA A 169 25.77 -1.74 -29.13
CA ALA A 169 26.21 -2.07 -30.48
C ALA A 169 27.66 -2.58 -30.55
N THR A 170 28.50 -2.28 -29.57
CA THR A 170 29.88 -2.80 -29.51
C THR A 170 29.98 -4.14 -28.79
N MET A 171 28.86 -4.71 -28.33
CA MET A 171 28.82 -5.90 -27.50
C MET A 171 27.94 -6.97 -28.15
N LYS A 172 28.31 -8.25 -27.97
CA LYS A 172 27.42 -9.36 -28.28
C LYS A 172 26.46 -9.57 -27.11
N LEU A 173 25.29 -8.94 -27.18
CA LEU A 173 24.27 -9.05 -26.14
C LEU A 173 23.29 -10.18 -26.41
N ASP A 174 22.84 -10.82 -25.35
CA ASP A 174 21.70 -11.73 -25.42
C ASP A 174 20.42 -10.98 -25.79
N LYS A 175 19.48 -11.69 -26.41
CA LYS A 175 18.17 -11.13 -26.79
C LYS A 175 17.41 -10.60 -25.58
N SER A 176 17.54 -11.24 -24.42
CA SER A 176 16.93 -10.80 -23.16
C SER A 176 17.45 -9.42 -22.72
N VAL A 177 18.76 -9.18 -22.80
CA VAL A 177 19.36 -7.88 -22.49
C VAL A 177 18.93 -6.81 -23.49
N THR A 178 18.92 -7.15 -24.78
CA THR A 178 18.43 -6.25 -25.83
C THR A 178 16.95 -5.89 -25.61
N ALA A 179 16.13 -6.84 -25.17
CA ALA A 179 14.74 -6.61 -24.83
C ALA A 179 14.59 -5.67 -23.62
N MET A 180 15.44 -5.78 -22.60
CA MET A 180 15.44 -4.83 -21.47
C MET A 180 15.70 -3.39 -21.93
N ILE A 181 16.68 -3.19 -22.82
CA ILE A 181 16.96 -1.86 -23.40
C ILE A 181 15.74 -1.34 -24.17
N GLN A 182 15.10 -2.19 -24.99
CA GLN A 182 13.87 -1.82 -25.71
C GLN A 182 12.71 -1.48 -24.78
N ARG A 183 12.59 -2.15 -23.64
CA ARG A 183 11.55 -1.82 -22.64
C ARG A 183 11.77 -0.44 -22.01
N ARG A 184 13.02 -0.05 -21.71
CA ARG A 184 13.34 1.31 -21.24
C ARG A 184 12.99 2.35 -22.30
N HIS A 185 13.32 2.07 -23.56
CA HIS A 185 12.92 2.92 -24.69
C HIS A 185 11.40 3.05 -24.80
N THR A 186 10.67 1.93 -24.72
CA THR A 186 9.21 1.92 -24.71
C THR A 186 8.64 2.80 -23.60
N ARG A 187 9.13 2.65 -22.36
CA ARG A 187 8.68 3.44 -21.21
C ARG A 187 8.98 4.94 -21.38
N LEU A 188 10.13 5.28 -21.93
CA LEU A 188 10.46 6.67 -22.26
C LEU A 188 9.45 7.26 -23.27
N LEU A 189 9.19 6.56 -24.36
CA LEU A 189 8.24 6.99 -25.39
C LEU A 189 6.80 7.11 -24.85
N LEU A 190 6.37 6.15 -24.02
CA LEU A 190 5.07 6.20 -23.33
C LEU A 190 4.91 7.49 -22.52
N ASN A 191 5.93 7.85 -21.74
CA ASN A 191 5.88 9.02 -20.86
C ASN A 191 6.19 10.34 -21.59
N GLN A 192 6.66 10.29 -22.84
CA GLN A 192 6.75 11.44 -23.76
C GLN A 192 5.47 11.65 -24.58
N GLY A 193 4.51 10.72 -24.51
CA GLY A 193 3.28 10.76 -25.30
C GLY A 193 3.43 10.25 -26.74
N ASP A 194 4.61 9.73 -27.12
CA ASP A 194 4.80 9.06 -28.42
C ASP A 194 4.28 7.62 -28.36
N PHE A 195 2.95 7.48 -28.38
CA PHE A 195 2.30 6.17 -28.31
C PHE A 195 2.55 5.30 -29.54
N ALA A 196 2.78 5.92 -30.71
CA ALA A 196 3.10 5.20 -31.93
C ALA A 196 4.49 4.55 -31.85
N GLY A 197 5.50 5.33 -31.46
CA GLY A 197 6.85 4.83 -31.20
C GLY A 197 6.88 3.82 -30.06
N ALA A 198 6.17 4.11 -28.97
CA ALA A 198 6.08 3.20 -27.83
C ALA A 198 5.53 1.83 -28.24
N ARG A 199 4.43 1.79 -29.02
CA ARG A 199 3.86 0.55 -29.55
C ARG A 199 4.91 -0.22 -30.36
N ALA A 200 5.59 0.44 -31.29
CA ALA A 200 6.58 -0.21 -32.15
C ALA A 200 7.75 -0.80 -31.34
N SER A 201 8.27 -0.03 -30.37
CA SER A 201 9.35 -0.50 -29.49
C SER A 201 8.91 -1.64 -28.57
N ALA A 202 7.68 -1.58 -28.04
CA ALA A 202 7.16 -2.60 -27.13
C ALA A 202 6.96 -3.96 -27.82
N VAL A 203 6.38 -3.95 -29.03
CA VAL A 203 6.23 -5.16 -29.85
C VAL A 203 7.59 -5.77 -30.17
N LYS A 204 8.59 -4.94 -30.52
CA LYS A 204 9.97 -5.40 -30.74
C LYS A 204 10.56 -6.06 -29.49
N ALA A 205 10.33 -5.50 -28.29
CA ALA A 205 10.77 -6.11 -27.05
C ALA A 205 10.15 -7.50 -26.83
N VAL A 206 8.85 -7.65 -27.10
CA VAL A 206 8.16 -8.95 -27.02
C VAL A 206 8.69 -9.94 -28.06
N THR A 207 8.96 -9.50 -29.29
CA THR A 207 9.57 -10.36 -30.33
C THR A 207 10.96 -10.86 -29.92
N LEU A 208 11.79 -10.00 -29.31
CA LEU A 208 13.12 -10.39 -28.82
C LEU A 208 13.03 -11.49 -27.74
N LEU A 209 11.94 -11.52 -26.97
CA LEU A 209 11.65 -12.53 -25.95
C LEU A 209 10.91 -13.77 -26.48
N GLY A 210 10.78 -13.90 -27.80
CA GLY A 210 10.16 -15.08 -28.42
C GLY A 210 8.66 -14.93 -28.71
N GLY A 211 8.09 -13.74 -28.55
CA GLY A 211 6.72 -13.44 -28.96
C GLY A 211 5.64 -13.80 -27.92
N LEU A 212 4.42 -14.00 -28.40
CA LEU A 212 3.26 -14.36 -27.58
C LEU A 212 3.14 -15.89 -27.51
N THR A 213 3.73 -16.49 -26.48
CA THR A 213 3.72 -17.94 -26.22
C THR A 213 2.95 -18.24 -24.93
N THR A 214 2.46 -19.48 -24.79
CA THR A 214 1.72 -19.93 -23.60
C THR A 214 2.61 -20.13 -22.36
N SER A 215 3.93 -20.26 -22.54
CA SER A 215 4.90 -20.25 -21.45
C SER A 215 5.40 -18.83 -21.19
N THR A 216 5.48 -18.42 -19.93
CA THR A 216 5.92 -17.06 -19.55
C THR A 216 6.79 -17.07 -18.31
N ASN A 217 7.78 -16.19 -18.30
CA ASN A 217 8.48 -15.74 -17.11
C ASN A 217 8.14 -14.27 -16.78
N LEU A 218 8.70 -13.75 -15.70
CA LEU A 218 8.43 -12.38 -15.24
C LEU A 218 8.87 -11.29 -16.25
N GLN A 219 9.91 -11.55 -17.04
CA GLN A 219 10.36 -10.62 -18.08
C GLN A 219 9.37 -10.58 -19.25
N ASP A 220 8.82 -11.73 -19.64
CA ASP A 220 7.76 -11.82 -20.65
C ASP A 220 6.51 -11.07 -20.20
N VAL A 221 6.08 -11.28 -18.95
CA VAL A 221 4.93 -10.59 -18.36
C VAL A 221 5.11 -9.09 -18.46
N SER A 222 6.22 -8.54 -17.95
CA SER A 222 6.39 -7.10 -17.97
C SER A 222 6.53 -6.53 -19.39
N ALA A 223 7.16 -7.25 -20.34
CA ALA A 223 7.25 -6.80 -21.72
C ALA A 223 5.89 -6.80 -22.43
N ARG A 224 5.09 -7.86 -22.24
CA ARG A 224 3.75 -7.99 -22.82
C ARG A 224 2.79 -6.98 -22.20
N SER A 225 2.91 -6.70 -20.90
CA SER A 225 2.14 -5.63 -20.24
C SER A 225 2.56 -4.23 -20.70
N ASP A 226 3.86 -3.96 -20.93
CA ASP A 226 4.33 -2.69 -21.51
C ASP A 226 3.72 -2.50 -22.92
N ALA A 227 3.69 -3.56 -23.74
CA ALA A 227 3.07 -3.56 -25.06
C ALA A 227 1.55 -3.39 -25.01
N ALA A 228 0.85 -4.03 -24.07
CA ALA A 228 -0.58 -3.87 -23.89
C ALA A 228 -0.94 -2.41 -23.56
N ILE A 229 -0.21 -1.76 -22.65
CA ILE A 229 -0.41 -0.34 -22.31
C ILE A 229 -0.15 0.55 -23.54
N ALA A 230 0.93 0.33 -24.26
CA ALA A 230 1.24 1.09 -25.47
C ALA A 230 0.16 0.93 -26.55
N LEU A 231 -0.35 -0.28 -26.76
CA LEU A 231 -1.44 -0.56 -27.69
C LEU A 231 -2.76 0.11 -27.26
N LEU A 232 -3.10 0.10 -25.97
CA LEU A 232 -4.28 0.78 -25.43
C LEU A 232 -4.22 2.29 -25.66
N LEU A 233 -3.09 2.92 -25.31
CA LEU A 233 -2.90 4.36 -25.48
C LEU A 233 -2.80 4.77 -26.96
N TYR A 234 -2.32 3.88 -27.82
CA TYR A 234 -2.38 4.00 -29.28
C TYR A 234 -3.78 3.70 -29.87
N LYS A 235 -4.80 3.48 -29.03
CA LYS A 235 -6.19 3.19 -29.42
C LYS A 235 -6.36 1.89 -30.24
N ASN A 236 -5.61 0.85 -29.89
CA ASN A 236 -5.77 -0.50 -30.42
C ASN A 236 -6.12 -1.50 -29.28
N PRO A 237 -7.36 -1.44 -28.76
CA PRO A 237 -7.74 -2.18 -27.55
C PRO A 237 -7.82 -3.70 -27.76
N ASP A 238 -8.17 -4.18 -28.94
CA ASP A 238 -8.28 -5.63 -29.19
C ASP A 238 -6.91 -6.32 -29.17
N GLU A 239 -5.92 -5.73 -29.85
CA GLU A 239 -4.56 -6.26 -29.79
C GLU A 239 -3.97 -6.10 -28.39
N ALA A 240 -4.29 -5.01 -27.67
CA ALA A 240 -3.84 -4.86 -26.30
C ALA A 240 -4.38 -5.96 -25.36
N ARG A 241 -5.67 -6.31 -25.49
CA ARG A 241 -6.28 -7.41 -24.75
C ARG A 241 -5.59 -8.73 -25.06
N ARG A 242 -5.23 -8.98 -26.32
CA ARG A 242 -4.43 -10.16 -26.70
C ARG A 242 -3.10 -10.21 -25.93
N TYR A 243 -2.34 -9.11 -25.90
CA TYR A 243 -1.06 -9.07 -25.17
C TYR A 243 -1.27 -9.25 -23.66
N MET A 244 -2.28 -8.60 -23.08
CA MET A 244 -2.60 -8.70 -21.65
C MET A 244 -3.02 -10.13 -21.27
N ALA A 245 -3.82 -10.82 -22.08
CA ALA A 245 -4.25 -12.19 -21.81
C ALA A 245 -3.06 -13.16 -21.72
N MET A 246 -1.99 -12.87 -22.46
CA MET A 246 -0.75 -13.65 -22.49
C MET A 246 0.21 -13.32 -21.33
N THR A 247 -0.23 -12.52 -20.35
CA THR A 247 0.51 -12.27 -19.10
C THR A 247 -0.01 -13.10 -17.92
N GLY A 248 -1.21 -13.67 -18.06
CA GLY A 248 -1.95 -14.27 -16.94
C GLY A 248 -2.63 -13.25 -16.00
N ALA A 249 -2.48 -11.94 -16.24
CA ALA A 249 -3.20 -10.92 -15.47
C ALA A 249 -4.72 -11.13 -15.60
N GLY A 250 -5.41 -11.10 -14.46
CA GLY A 250 -6.84 -11.40 -14.39
C GLY A 250 -7.23 -12.86 -14.65
N ARG A 251 -6.27 -13.80 -14.61
CA ARG A 251 -6.51 -15.25 -14.78
C ARG A 251 -5.64 -16.06 -13.81
N LEU A 252 -6.19 -16.36 -12.64
CA LEU A 252 -5.57 -17.29 -11.69
C LEU A 252 -6.10 -18.71 -11.94
N SER A 253 -5.21 -19.70 -11.93
CA SER A 253 -5.62 -21.10 -12.08
C SER A 253 -6.44 -21.62 -10.90
N LYS A 254 -6.26 -21.01 -9.71
CA LYS A 254 -7.07 -21.18 -8.50
C LYS A 254 -7.07 -19.88 -7.71
N GLY A 255 -8.23 -19.47 -7.20
CA GLY A 255 -8.39 -18.27 -6.37
C GLY A 255 -8.54 -16.97 -7.17
N GLU A 256 -8.53 -15.84 -6.45
CA GLU A 256 -8.74 -14.50 -7.00
C GLU A 256 -7.54 -13.59 -6.66
N PHE A 257 -7.24 -12.61 -7.52
CA PHE A 257 -6.25 -11.59 -7.20
C PHE A 257 -6.97 -10.51 -6.41
N ASP A 258 -7.20 -10.84 -5.14
CA ASP A 258 -7.98 -9.98 -4.25
C ASP A 258 -7.24 -8.64 -4.05
N PRO A 259 -7.98 -7.52 -4.08
CA PRO A 259 -7.42 -6.23 -3.73
C PRO A 259 -6.89 -6.24 -2.29
N ALA A 260 -5.89 -5.41 -2.03
CA ALA A 260 -5.30 -5.28 -0.69
C ALA A 260 -6.36 -4.93 0.37
N SER A 261 -6.13 -5.43 1.58
CA SER A 261 -6.90 -5.08 2.77
C SER A 261 -6.79 -3.59 3.06
N GLU A 262 -5.61 -3.02 2.83
CA GLU A 262 -5.35 -1.59 2.84
C GLU A 262 -4.93 -1.12 1.44
N MET A 263 -5.85 -0.45 0.74
CA MET A 263 -5.66 -0.05 -0.65
C MET A 263 -6.33 1.30 -0.91
N ARG A 264 -5.66 2.37 -0.50
CA ARG A 264 -6.12 3.75 -0.70
C ARG A 264 -5.42 4.37 -1.90
N ALA A 265 -6.18 5.03 -2.77
CA ALA A 265 -5.62 5.93 -3.77
C ALA A 265 -5.10 7.22 -3.10
N PRO A 266 -4.00 7.84 -3.57
CA PRO A 266 -3.56 9.10 -2.99
C PRO A 266 -4.61 10.20 -3.21
N ASP A 267 -4.69 11.17 -2.32
CA ASP A 267 -5.57 12.31 -2.52
C ASP A 267 -5.03 13.23 -3.63
N CYS A 268 -5.94 13.90 -4.34
CA CYS A 268 -5.55 14.91 -5.34
C CYS A 268 -4.94 16.14 -4.65
N GLY A 269 -4.02 16.82 -5.32
CA GLY A 269 -3.19 17.90 -4.76
C GLY A 269 -1.88 17.37 -4.17
N GLY A 270 -1.54 17.87 -2.97
CA GLY A 270 -0.28 17.57 -2.28
C GLY A 270 0.96 18.11 -3.02
N ASP A 271 2.15 17.70 -2.55
CA ASP A 271 3.44 18.18 -3.06
C ASP A 271 3.67 17.88 -4.55
N ALA A 272 3.06 16.81 -5.07
CA ALA A 272 3.14 16.44 -6.47
C ALA A 272 2.09 17.13 -7.35
N GLY A 273 1.15 17.89 -6.76
CA GLY A 273 0.10 18.60 -7.48
C GLY A 273 -0.83 17.70 -8.29
N LEU A 274 -1.16 16.51 -7.76
CA LEU A 274 -1.95 15.49 -8.47
C LEU A 274 -3.31 16.05 -8.91
N LYS A 275 -3.61 15.97 -10.20
CA LYS A 275 -4.89 16.42 -10.75
C LYS A 275 -5.88 15.26 -10.85
N PRO A 276 -7.20 15.53 -10.77
CA PRO A 276 -8.22 14.49 -10.88
C PRO A 276 -8.11 13.61 -12.13
N ASP A 277 -7.65 14.18 -13.24
CA ASP A 277 -7.49 13.49 -14.53
C ASP A 277 -6.09 12.87 -14.71
N ASP A 278 -5.19 13.05 -13.75
CA ASP A 278 -3.89 12.38 -13.80
C ASP A 278 -4.07 10.88 -13.66
N VAL A 279 -3.52 10.15 -14.61
CA VAL A 279 -3.53 8.69 -14.65
C VAL A 279 -2.10 8.19 -14.53
N ALA A 280 -1.89 7.16 -13.73
CA ALA A 280 -0.66 6.39 -13.73
C ALA A 280 -0.92 4.89 -13.81
N VAL A 281 0.06 4.16 -14.32
CA VAL A 281 0.16 2.71 -14.13
C VAL A 281 1.37 2.42 -13.27
N VAL A 282 1.16 1.75 -12.14
CA VAL A 282 2.23 1.35 -11.21
C VAL A 282 2.38 -0.16 -11.26
N GLU A 283 3.63 -0.62 -11.44
CA GLU A 283 4.04 -2.02 -11.32
C GLU A 283 4.58 -2.26 -9.91
N PHE A 284 4.14 -3.32 -9.25
CA PHE A 284 4.57 -3.65 -7.89
C PHE A 284 4.68 -5.15 -7.63
N SER A 285 5.32 -5.48 -6.51
CA SER A 285 5.50 -6.85 -6.01
C SER A 285 5.05 -6.96 -4.57
N ILE A 286 4.44 -8.10 -4.22
CA ILE A 286 3.92 -8.41 -2.87
C ILE A 286 4.81 -9.47 -2.22
N ASP A 287 5.37 -9.16 -1.06
CA ASP A 287 6.16 -10.09 -0.27
C ASP A 287 5.27 -11.08 0.49
N PRO A 288 5.82 -12.22 0.97
CA PRO A 288 5.04 -13.22 1.70
C PRO A 288 4.32 -12.70 2.96
N ASP A 289 4.81 -11.61 3.56
CA ASP A 289 4.18 -10.94 4.70
C ASP A 289 3.02 -10.01 4.31
N GLY A 290 2.76 -9.84 3.02
CA GLY A 290 1.72 -8.97 2.48
C GLY A 290 2.10 -7.50 2.33
N SER A 291 3.36 -7.14 2.57
CA SER A 291 3.88 -5.81 2.25
C SER A 291 4.25 -5.67 0.77
N VAL A 292 4.29 -4.44 0.28
CA VAL A 292 4.83 -4.13 -1.05
C VAL A 292 6.34 -3.96 -0.97
N SER A 293 7.11 -4.85 -1.61
CA SER A 293 8.58 -4.80 -1.60
C SER A 293 9.20 -3.97 -2.70
N ARG A 294 8.44 -3.77 -3.79
CA ARG A 294 8.82 -2.91 -4.91
C ARG A 294 7.57 -2.26 -5.47
N ALA A 295 7.64 -0.95 -5.72
CA ALA A 295 6.68 -0.23 -6.54
C ALA A 295 7.46 0.64 -7.53
N ALA A 296 7.02 0.70 -8.78
CA ALA A 296 7.65 1.52 -9.81
C ALA A 296 6.60 2.05 -10.79
N PRO A 297 6.64 3.34 -11.16
CA PRO A 297 5.78 3.85 -12.22
C PRO A 297 6.19 3.23 -13.57
N VAL A 298 5.19 2.93 -14.40
CA VAL A 298 5.36 2.47 -15.79
C VAL A 298 4.96 3.58 -16.76
N TYR A 299 3.87 4.27 -16.46
CA TYR A 299 3.29 5.35 -17.26
C TYR A 299 2.63 6.38 -16.35
N ALA A 300 2.72 7.67 -16.69
CA ALA A 300 1.94 8.74 -16.08
C ALA A 300 1.63 9.88 -17.08
N THR A 301 0.43 10.46 -17.02
CA THR A 301 0.02 11.60 -17.88
C THR A 301 0.67 12.92 -17.48
N GLY A 302 0.99 13.12 -16.20
CA GLY A 302 1.41 14.40 -15.62
C GLY A 302 2.93 14.56 -15.39
N LYS A 303 3.77 13.89 -16.20
CA LYS A 303 5.24 13.81 -16.04
C LYS A 303 5.67 12.99 -14.81
N GLY A 304 6.98 13.02 -14.53
CA GLY A 304 7.63 12.08 -13.63
C GLY A 304 7.20 12.11 -12.16
N GLN A 305 6.98 13.30 -11.59
CA GLN A 305 6.57 13.45 -10.18
C GLN A 305 5.19 12.84 -9.89
N VAL A 306 4.28 12.91 -10.86
CA VAL A 306 2.95 12.27 -10.77
C VAL A 306 3.10 10.75 -10.64
N GLY A 307 3.90 10.13 -11.51
CA GLY A 307 4.17 8.69 -11.45
C GLY A 307 4.78 8.25 -10.11
N LEU A 308 5.73 9.05 -9.58
CA LEU A 308 6.36 8.76 -8.28
C LEU A 308 5.39 8.90 -7.10
N ALA A 309 4.49 9.89 -7.12
CA ALA A 309 3.48 10.06 -6.08
C ALA A 309 2.51 8.87 -6.02
N PHE A 310 2.06 8.37 -7.18
CA PHE A 310 1.25 7.14 -7.23
C PHE A 310 2.02 5.92 -6.74
N ALA A 311 3.30 5.76 -7.13
CA ALA A 311 4.13 4.66 -6.65
C ALA A 311 4.34 4.70 -5.13
N ARG A 312 4.46 5.90 -4.52
CA ARG A 312 4.53 6.06 -3.06
C ARG A 312 3.24 5.61 -2.38
N ALA A 313 2.09 5.90 -2.95
CA ALA A 313 0.81 5.40 -2.42
C ALA A 313 0.74 3.87 -2.45
N VAL A 314 1.18 3.24 -3.55
CA VAL A 314 1.24 1.76 -3.67
C VAL A 314 2.17 1.14 -2.64
N ARG A 315 3.29 1.78 -2.30
CA ARG A 315 4.17 1.29 -1.22
C ARG A 315 3.50 1.21 0.14
N GLY A 316 2.40 1.94 0.36
CA GLY A 316 1.61 1.88 1.59
C GLY A 316 0.56 0.77 1.59
N TRP A 317 0.36 0.06 0.47
CA TRP A 317 -0.65 -1.00 0.40
C TRP A 317 -0.21 -2.26 1.14
N SER A 318 -1.20 -2.98 1.67
CA SER A 318 -0.94 -4.19 2.45
C SER A 318 -2.04 -5.25 2.31
N TRP A 319 -1.61 -6.52 2.25
CA TRP A 319 -2.48 -7.70 2.23
C TRP A 319 -2.34 -8.50 3.52
N GLN A 320 -3.38 -9.27 3.86
CA GLN A 320 -3.27 -10.30 4.90
C GLN A 320 -2.32 -11.41 4.47
N PRO A 321 -1.31 -11.81 5.28
CA PRO A 321 -0.37 -12.88 4.95
C PRO A 321 -1.05 -14.18 4.52
N ASP A 322 -2.13 -14.58 5.20
CA ASP A 322 -2.88 -15.80 4.87
C ASP A 322 -3.54 -15.72 3.49
N LYS A 323 -3.95 -14.53 3.06
CA LYS A 323 -4.47 -14.29 1.71
C LYS A 323 -3.35 -14.35 0.68
N VAL A 324 -2.20 -13.74 0.98
CA VAL A 324 -1.03 -13.80 0.09
C VAL A 324 -0.55 -15.23 -0.09
N ALA A 325 -0.55 -16.05 0.95
CA ALA A 325 -0.18 -17.46 0.88
C ALA A 325 -1.02 -18.25 -0.17
N SER A 326 -2.27 -17.84 -0.40
CA SER A 326 -3.15 -18.44 -1.41
C SER A 326 -2.86 -18.01 -2.85
N ILE A 327 -2.14 -16.90 -3.05
CA ILE A 327 -1.77 -16.39 -4.38
C ILE A 327 -0.45 -17.07 -4.79
N PRO A 328 -0.35 -17.73 -5.96
CA PRO A 328 0.93 -18.31 -6.39
C PRO A 328 2.02 -17.24 -6.56
N PRO A 329 3.29 -17.48 -6.17
CA PRO A 329 4.33 -16.46 -6.16
C PRO A 329 4.49 -15.69 -7.47
N PHE A 330 4.36 -16.36 -8.61
CA PHE A 330 4.44 -15.73 -9.94
C PHE A 330 3.50 -14.53 -10.09
N TYR A 331 2.27 -14.63 -9.58
CA TYR A 331 1.25 -13.58 -9.68
C TYR A 331 1.39 -12.48 -8.63
N ARG A 332 2.27 -12.66 -7.64
CA ARG A 332 2.60 -11.62 -6.65
C ARG A 332 3.60 -10.61 -7.20
N TYR A 333 4.32 -10.96 -8.28
CA TYR A 333 5.34 -10.13 -8.88
C TYR A 333 4.82 -9.43 -10.13
N ASN A 334 5.28 -8.19 -10.35
CA ASN A 334 4.93 -7.37 -11.51
C ASN A 334 3.42 -7.17 -11.69
N ALA A 335 2.66 -7.18 -10.60
CA ALA A 335 1.25 -6.78 -10.62
C ALA A 335 1.16 -5.31 -11.06
N ARG A 336 0.16 -4.96 -11.86
CA ARG A 336 -0.01 -3.60 -12.38
C ARG A 336 -1.41 -3.09 -12.14
N VAL A 337 -1.52 -1.88 -11.63
CA VAL A 337 -2.80 -1.21 -11.38
C VAL A 337 -2.80 0.15 -12.07
N GLU A 338 -3.89 0.45 -12.77
CA GLU A 338 -4.21 1.82 -13.22
C GLU A 338 -4.71 2.62 -12.02
N MET A 339 -4.20 3.84 -11.84
CA MET A 339 -4.46 4.70 -10.69
C MET A 339 -4.83 6.11 -11.11
N ARG A 340 -5.76 6.72 -10.36
CA ARG A 340 -6.07 8.16 -10.32
C ARG A 340 -6.13 8.60 -8.86
N CYS A 341 -5.92 9.89 -8.59
CA CYS A 341 -6.02 10.42 -7.24
C CYS A 341 -7.48 10.56 -6.81
N SER A 342 -7.75 10.46 -5.50
CA SER A 342 -9.05 10.65 -4.88
C SER A 342 -9.35 12.15 -4.67
N THR A 343 -10.56 12.58 -5.02
CA THR A 343 -11.09 13.90 -4.63
C THR A 343 -12.09 13.75 -3.49
N ALA A 344 -12.16 12.56 -2.89
CA ALA A 344 -13.06 12.32 -1.78
C ALA A 344 -12.64 13.12 -0.56
N PHE A 345 -13.59 13.85 0.01
CA PHE A 345 -13.42 14.49 1.30
C PHE A 345 -13.53 13.44 2.42
N GLU A 346 -12.60 13.47 3.38
CA GLU A 346 -12.67 12.56 4.53
C GLU A 346 -13.90 12.84 5.38
N ARG A 347 -14.68 11.79 5.64
CA ARG A 347 -15.84 11.86 6.55
C ARG A 347 -15.55 11.00 7.76
N PRO A 348 -15.34 11.61 8.93
CA PRO A 348 -15.28 10.87 10.17
C PRO A 348 -16.54 10.01 10.33
N SER A 349 -16.35 8.69 10.36
CA SER A 349 -17.39 7.76 10.75
C SER A 349 -17.72 7.90 12.25
N ILE A 350 -18.83 7.29 12.68
CA ILE A 350 -19.13 7.14 14.11
C ILE A 350 -17.97 6.44 14.82
N GLY A 351 -17.39 5.40 14.20
CA GLY A 351 -16.22 4.68 14.72
C GLY A 351 -15.03 5.59 15.00
N SER A 352 -14.66 6.47 14.05
CA SER A 352 -13.56 7.42 14.27
C SER A 352 -13.83 8.43 15.40
N SER A 353 -15.10 8.72 15.72
CA SER A 353 -15.42 9.54 16.91
C SER A 353 -15.27 8.75 18.21
N LEU A 354 -15.57 7.44 18.19
CA LEU A 354 -15.29 6.56 19.34
C LEU A 354 -13.78 6.45 19.58
N ASP A 355 -13.01 6.25 18.50
CA ASP A 355 -11.55 6.21 18.51
C ASP A 355 -10.95 7.50 19.08
N ALA A 356 -11.40 8.66 18.61
CA ALA A 356 -10.95 9.95 19.13
C ALA A 356 -11.26 10.12 20.63
N ALA A 357 -12.43 9.65 21.10
CA ALA A 357 -12.79 9.69 22.51
C ALA A 357 -11.88 8.79 23.37
N LEU A 358 -11.51 7.62 22.86
CA LEU A 358 -10.56 6.73 23.52
C LEU A 358 -9.16 7.34 23.57
N GLU A 359 -8.64 7.87 22.46
CA GLU A 359 -7.32 8.50 22.38
C GLU A 359 -7.24 9.73 23.30
N GLN A 360 -8.28 10.57 23.33
CA GLN A 360 -8.36 11.73 24.22
C GLN A 360 -8.35 11.31 25.69
N TRP A 361 -9.09 10.26 26.06
CA TRP A 361 -9.10 9.74 27.43
C TRP A 361 -7.75 9.13 27.84
N LEU A 362 -7.12 8.34 26.96
CA LEU A 362 -5.79 7.77 27.18
C LEU A 362 -4.75 8.89 27.39
N ALA A 363 -4.75 9.90 26.52
CA ALA A 363 -3.87 11.06 26.62
C ALA A 363 -4.08 11.82 27.94
N GLY A 364 -5.33 12.03 28.35
CA GLY A 364 -5.68 12.63 29.65
C GLY A 364 -5.22 11.83 30.87
N LYS A 365 -4.93 10.53 30.70
CA LYS A 365 -4.35 9.65 31.72
C LYS A 365 -2.83 9.47 31.59
N GLY A 366 -2.18 10.20 30.68
CA GLY A 366 -0.75 10.11 30.43
C GLY A 366 -0.32 8.86 29.64
N ALA A 367 -1.27 8.14 29.04
CA ALA A 367 -0.98 7.02 28.16
C ALA A 367 -1.09 7.49 26.70
N ALA A 368 0.03 7.54 25.99
CA ALA A 368 0.01 7.85 24.56
C ALA A 368 -0.27 6.58 23.75
N VAL A 369 -1.16 6.68 22.77
CA VAL A 369 -1.22 5.68 21.71
C VAL A 369 -0.01 5.92 20.80
N PRO A 370 0.89 4.94 20.60
CA PRO A 370 2.00 5.10 19.66
C PRO A 370 1.45 5.50 18.29
N PRO A 371 2.06 6.43 17.55
CA PRO A 371 1.57 6.82 16.23
C PRO A 371 1.45 5.60 15.31
N PRO A 372 0.66 5.68 14.23
CA PRO A 372 0.70 4.67 13.18
C PRO A 372 2.16 4.41 12.75
N PRO A 373 2.55 3.15 12.55
CA PRO A 373 3.92 2.79 12.22
C PRO A 373 4.35 3.40 10.89
N GLU A 374 5.64 3.72 10.75
CA GLU A 374 6.21 4.09 9.46
C GLU A 374 6.21 2.87 8.52
N GLY A 375 5.72 3.03 7.29
CA GLY A 375 5.64 1.95 6.30
C GLY A 375 4.26 1.29 6.23
N THR A 376 4.20 0.03 5.77
CA THR A 376 2.93 -0.70 5.60
C THR A 376 2.44 -1.28 6.92
N GLN A 377 1.11 -1.43 7.07
CA GLN A 377 0.53 -2.13 8.23
C GLN A 377 1.01 -3.58 8.35
N ALA A 378 1.28 -4.24 7.21
CA ALA A 378 1.87 -5.59 7.17
C ALA A 378 3.28 -5.62 7.77
N ALA A 379 4.17 -4.73 7.32
CA ALA A 379 5.53 -4.65 7.83
C ALA A 379 5.59 -4.28 9.33
N ALA A 380 4.61 -3.52 9.80
CA ALA A 380 4.53 -3.10 11.19
C ALA A 380 3.94 -4.15 12.15
N LEU A 381 3.22 -5.14 11.62
CA LEU A 381 2.49 -6.13 12.42
C LEU A 381 3.39 -6.87 13.44
N PRO A 382 4.61 -7.35 13.09
CA PRO A 382 5.50 -7.99 14.05
C PRO A 382 5.89 -7.08 15.22
N GLN A 383 6.17 -5.80 14.94
CA GLN A 383 6.53 -4.81 15.97
C GLN A 383 5.35 -4.53 16.89
N GLN A 384 4.14 -4.40 16.35
CA GLN A 384 2.93 -4.17 17.15
C GLN A 384 2.63 -5.36 18.07
N ARG A 385 2.78 -6.59 17.57
CA ARG A 385 2.64 -7.80 18.40
C ARG A 385 3.69 -7.87 19.51
N ALA A 386 4.95 -7.57 19.18
CA ALA A 386 6.01 -7.51 20.18
C ALA A 386 5.77 -6.43 21.24
N ALA A 387 5.27 -5.26 20.84
CA ALA A 387 4.90 -4.17 21.75
C ALA A 387 3.75 -4.58 22.68
N LEU A 388 2.72 -5.26 22.16
CA LEU A 388 1.66 -5.82 22.99
C LEU A 388 2.20 -6.84 23.99
N THR A 389 3.00 -7.82 23.55
CA THR A 389 3.62 -8.81 24.44
C THR A 389 4.49 -8.16 25.52
N ALA A 390 5.26 -7.12 25.19
CA ALA A 390 6.08 -6.40 26.16
C ALA A 390 5.22 -5.65 27.19
N ALA A 391 4.16 -4.97 26.75
CA ALA A 391 3.22 -4.28 27.64
C ALA A 391 2.48 -5.26 28.56
N GLU A 392 2.07 -6.41 28.05
CA GLU A 392 1.43 -7.47 28.84
C GLU A 392 2.34 -8.04 29.92
N LYS A 393 3.63 -8.26 29.60
CA LYS A 393 4.62 -8.70 30.61
C LYS A 393 4.82 -7.67 31.71
N ALA A 394 4.80 -6.38 31.37
CA ALA A 394 4.98 -5.32 32.35
C ALA A 394 3.76 -5.16 33.26
N SER A 395 2.56 -5.11 32.70
CA SER A 395 1.31 -5.07 33.47
C SER A 395 0.10 -5.38 32.58
N PRO A 396 -0.50 -6.59 32.68
CA PRO A 396 -1.53 -7.06 31.74
C PRO A 396 -2.77 -6.18 31.62
N SER A 397 -3.09 -5.39 32.64
CA SER A 397 -4.30 -4.57 32.70
C SER A 397 -3.99 -3.07 32.73
N SER A 398 -2.78 -2.66 32.33
CA SER A 398 -2.37 -1.26 32.31
C SER A 398 -2.94 -0.48 31.11
N LEU A 399 -2.89 0.86 31.21
CA LEU A 399 -3.22 1.74 30.08
C LEU A 399 -2.24 1.58 28.91
N ALA A 400 -0.98 1.22 29.18
CA ALA A 400 0.00 0.92 28.13
C ALA A 400 -0.40 -0.33 27.34
N THR A 401 -0.87 -1.38 28.03
CA THR A 401 -1.42 -2.57 27.37
C THR A 401 -2.67 -2.23 26.58
N LEU A 402 -3.57 -1.40 27.12
CA LEU A 402 -4.76 -0.95 26.39
C LEU A 402 -4.41 -0.21 25.10
N ALA A 403 -3.43 0.69 25.15
CA ALA A 403 -2.94 1.42 23.97
C ALA A 403 -2.33 0.47 22.92
N ALA A 404 -1.57 -0.55 23.35
CA ALA A 404 -1.01 -1.57 22.45
C ALA A 404 -2.10 -2.45 21.82
N VAL A 405 -3.11 -2.87 22.61
CA VAL A 405 -4.29 -3.61 22.11
C VAL A 405 -5.04 -2.78 21.07
N TYR A 406 -5.32 -1.50 21.38
CA TYR A 406 -5.99 -0.58 20.47
C TYR A 406 -5.24 -0.42 19.14
N ARG A 407 -3.90 -0.25 19.20
CA ARG A 407 -3.08 -0.12 17.99
C ARG A 407 -3.09 -1.38 17.14
N LEU A 408 -2.98 -2.56 17.75
CA LEU A 408 -2.99 -3.83 17.01
C LEU A 408 -4.39 -4.16 16.45
N MET A 409 -5.45 -3.93 17.20
CA MET A 409 -6.84 -4.17 16.76
C MET A 409 -7.21 -3.36 15.52
N ASN A 410 -6.66 -2.14 15.39
CA ASN A 410 -6.89 -1.26 14.24
C ASN A 410 -5.89 -1.45 13.09
N ASN A 411 -4.99 -2.42 13.19
CA ASN A 411 -4.17 -2.81 12.05
C ASN A 411 -5.04 -3.60 11.06
N GLY A 412 -5.23 -3.06 9.84
CA GLY A 412 -6.08 -3.65 8.80
C GLY A 412 -5.66 -5.04 8.29
N ILE A 413 -4.49 -5.52 8.71
CA ILE A 413 -3.95 -6.85 8.38
C ILE A 413 -4.30 -7.90 9.45
N VAL A 414 -4.71 -7.48 10.64
CA VAL A 414 -5.17 -8.41 11.68
C VAL A 414 -6.45 -9.10 11.24
N SER A 415 -6.54 -10.42 11.46
CA SER A 415 -7.71 -11.20 11.06
C SER A 415 -8.94 -10.78 11.87
N ARG A 416 -10.13 -11.02 11.33
CA ARG A 416 -11.38 -10.66 12.02
C ARG A 416 -11.48 -11.33 13.40
N GLU A 417 -11.07 -12.59 13.50
CA GLU A 417 -11.08 -13.38 14.73
C GLU A 417 -10.10 -12.82 15.77
N GLU A 418 -8.89 -12.46 15.36
CA GLU A 418 -7.89 -11.85 16.23
C GLU A 418 -8.34 -10.45 16.67
N THR A 419 -8.88 -9.64 15.76
CA THR A 419 -9.50 -8.33 16.08
C THR A 419 -10.59 -8.49 17.13
N ALA A 420 -11.48 -9.49 17.00
CA ALA A 420 -12.54 -9.72 17.97
C ALA A 420 -11.99 -10.09 19.37
N GLU A 421 -10.94 -10.91 19.44
CA GLU A 421 -10.31 -11.29 20.69
C GLU A 421 -9.59 -10.10 21.35
N LEU A 422 -8.81 -9.35 20.57
CA LEU A 422 -8.17 -8.11 21.02
C LEU A 422 -9.20 -7.10 21.51
N ALA A 423 -10.33 -6.96 20.81
CA ALA A 423 -11.42 -6.09 21.23
C ALA A 423 -12.03 -6.51 22.57
N ARG A 424 -12.30 -7.81 22.78
CA ARG A 424 -12.77 -8.32 24.10
C ARG A 424 -11.76 -8.05 25.21
N ARG A 425 -10.47 -8.22 24.93
CA ARG A 425 -9.40 -7.92 25.87
C ARG A 425 -9.35 -6.43 26.20
N GLY A 426 -9.40 -5.59 25.17
CA GLY A 426 -9.43 -4.13 25.29
C GLY A 426 -10.61 -3.64 26.12
N LEU A 427 -11.81 -4.18 25.89
CA LEU A 427 -13.01 -3.83 26.67
C LEU A 427 -12.84 -4.19 28.16
N THR A 428 -12.25 -5.34 28.46
CA THR A 428 -11.99 -5.79 29.83
C THR A 428 -11.03 -4.82 30.53
N ILE A 429 -9.93 -4.44 29.87
CA ILE A 429 -8.95 -3.50 30.43
C ILE A 429 -9.56 -2.10 30.57
N ALA A 430 -10.25 -1.60 29.54
CA ALA A 430 -10.93 -0.31 29.56
C ALA A 430 -11.95 -0.21 30.70
N THR A 431 -12.71 -1.28 30.95
CA THR A 431 -13.64 -1.35 32.08
C THR A 431 -12.92 -1.31 33.42
N ALA A 432 -11.86 -2.12 33.60
CA ALA A 432 -11.05 -2.12 34.81
C ALA A 432 -10.38 -0.76 35.09
N GLN A 433 -10.02 -0.04 34.04
CA GLN A 433 -9.43 1.30 34.10
C GLN A 433 -10.47 2.42 34.17
N SER A 434 -11.76 2.08 34.31
CA SER A 434 -12.86 3.05 34.39
C SER A 434 -12.91 4.02 33.20
N ALA A 435 -12.65 3.51 31.99
CA ALA A 435 -12.81 4.28 30.76
C ALA A 435 -14.25 4.81 30.63
N PRO A 436 -14.46 6.01 30.06
CA PRO A 436 -15.78 6.55 29.77
C PRO A 436 -16.59 5.60 28.87
N PRO A 437 -17.92 5.54 29.00
CA PRO A 437 -18.77 4.67 28.17
C PRO A 437 -18.52 4.80 26.67
N LEU A 438 -18.34 6.03 26.15
CA LEU A 438 -18.06 6.27 24.74
C LEU A 438 -16.74 5.65 24.27
N ALA A 439 -15.69 5.68 25.11
CA ALA A 439 -14.40 5.05 24.81
C ALA A 439 -14.46 3.51 24.87
N ARG A 440 -15.32 2.94 25.72
CA ARG A 440 -15.55 1.48 25.78
C ARG A 440 -16.19 0.96 24.50
N LEU A 441 -17.03 1.76 23.84
CA LEU A 441 -17.71 1.36 22.59
C LEU A 441 -16.73 1.07 21.44
N THR A 442 -15.55 1.69 21.40
CA THR A 442 -14.47 1.33 20.45
C THR A 442 -14.18 -0.17 20.48
N PHE A 443 -14.17 -0.77 21.67
CA PHE A 443 -13.88 -2.19 21.85
C PHE A 443 -15.14 -3.07 21.78
N ASP A 444 -16.25 -2.66 22.39
CA ASP A 444 -17.46 -3.50 22.45
C ASP A 444 -18.08 -3.70 21.05
N VAL A 445 -18.13 -2.63 20.24
CA VAL A 445 -18.62 -2.72 18.85
C VAL A 445 -17.69 -3.57 18.00
N ALA A 446 -16.37 -3.43 18.14
CA ALA A 446 -15.38 -4.23 17.42
C ALA A 446 -15.45 -5.72 17.80
N ALA A 447 -15.61 -6.04 19.09
CA ALA A 447 -15.74 -7.41 19.58
C ALA A 447 -16.98 -8.11 19.00
N ARG A 448 -18.13 -7.42 18.97
CA ARG A 448 -19.40 -7.96 18.46
C ARG A 448 -19.37 -8.13 16.95
N SER A 449 -18.93 -7.11 16.23
CA SER A 449 -18.86 -7.14 14.77
C SER A 449 -17.83 -8.16 14.25
N GLY A 450 -16.69 -8.29 14.94
CA GLY A 450 -15.67 -9.29 14.62
C GLY A 450 -16.09 -10.73 14.90
N SER A 451 -17.00 -10.96 15.85
CA SER A 451 -17.49 -12.32 16.17
C SER A 451 -18.47 -12.91 15.14
N MET A 452 -18.91 -12.12 14.14
CA MET A 452 -19.90 -12.55 13.17
C MET A 452 -19.39 -12.47 11.74
N THR A 453 -19.69 -13.50 10.96
CA THR A 453 -19.42 -13.50 9.54
C THR A 453 -20.37 -12.62 8.75
N ASP A 454 -21.62 -12.42 9.18
CA ASP A 454 -22.68 -11.76 8.41
C ASP A 454 -23.18 -10.44 9.04
N TRP A 455 -22.28 -9.71 9.71
CA TRP A 455 -22.56 -8.42 10.34
C TRP A 455 -23.25 -7.40 9.43
N TRP A 456 -23.08 -7.48 8.11
CA TRP A 456 -23.74 -6.57 7.15
C TRP A 456 -25.26 -6.73 7.06
N LYS A 457 -25.85 -7.80 7.62
CA LYS A 457 -27.30 -8.02 7.57
C LYS A 457 -28.02 -7.16 8.62
N PRO A 458 -29.07 -6.40 8.25
CA PRO A 458 -29.85 -5.57 9.17
C PRO A 458 -30.28 -6.26 10.47
N ALA A 459 -30.83 -7.47 10.36
CA ALA A 459 -31.29 -8.25 11.51
C ALA A 459 -30.16 -8.64 12.47
N VAL A 460 -28.95 -8.86 11.95
CA VAL A 460 -27.77 -9.21 12.76
C VAL A 460 -27.27 -7.99 13.53
N VAL A 461 -27.14 -6.83 12.86
CA VAL A 461 -26.75 -5.57 13.53
C VAL A 461 -27.73 -5.24 14.65
N GLN A 462 -29.04 -5.27 14.34
CA GLN A 462 -30.07 -4.96 15.31
C GLN A 462 -29.99 -5.89 16.52
N ARG A 463 -29.88 -7.20 16.32
CA ARG A 463 -29.76 -8.19 17.40
C ARG A 463 -28.55 -7.95 18.30
N LEU A 464 -27.42 -7.52 17.73
CA LEU A 464 -26.16 -7.40 18.47
C LEU A 464 -26.00 -6.07 19.21
N LEU A 465 -26.50 -4.97 18.64
CA LEU A 465 -26.33 -3.64 19.20
C LEU A 465 -27.52 -3.18 20.05
N THR A 466 -28.75 -3.64 19.77
CA THR A 466 -29.93 -3.23 20.56
C THR A 466 -29.78 -3.51 22.06
N PRO A 467 -29.22 -4.65 22.52
CA PRO A 467 -29.02 -4.90 23.95
C PRO A 467 -28.13 -3.86 24.65
N LEU A 468 -27.21 -3.20 23.93
CA LEU A 468 -26.35 -2.16 24.49
C LEU A 468 -27.14 -0.91 24.93
N LEU A 469 -28.32 -0.66 24.36
CA LEU A 469 -29.16 0.46 24.76
C LEU A 469 -29.74 0.32 26.18
N SER A 470 -29.83 -0.92 26.67
CA SER A 470 -30.29 -1.26 28.02
C SER A 470 -29.17 -1.65 28.97
N ASP A 471 -27.93 -1.76 28.48
CA ASP A 471 -26.77 -2.07 29.32
C ASP A 471 -26.50 -0.88 30.26
N PRO A 472 -26.48 -1.09 31.59
CA PRO A 472 -26.23 0.00 32.55
C PRO A 472 -24.95 0.80 32.28
N ALA A 473 -23.94 0.19 31.64
CA ALA A 473 -22.69 0.87 31.30
C ALA A 473 -22.88 1.98 30.26
N TYR A 474 -23.89 1.89 29.39
CA TYR A 474 -24.12 2.84 28.29
C TYR A 474 -25.44 3.60 28.43
N ALA A 475 -26.46 3.00 29.05
CA ALA A 475 -27.82 3.54 29.08
C ALA A 475 -27.93 4.92 29.74
N VAL A 476 -27.06 5.22 30.71
CA VAL A 476 -27.02 6.49 31.45
C VAL A 476 -26.18 7.57 30.76
N ASP A 477 -25.36 7.21 29.79
CA ASP A 477 -24.48 8.14 29.07
C ASP A 477 -25.14 8.58 27.75
N PRO A 478 -25.50 9.87 27.59
CA PRO A 478 -26.24 10.33 26.43
C PRO A 478 -25.43 10.23 25.12
N GLN A 479 -24.10 10.38 25.19
CA GLN A 479 -23.22 10.26 24.02
C GLN A 479 -23.14 8.80 23.55
N ALA A 480 -22.85 7.87 24.46
CA ALA A 480 -22.73 6.45 24.16
C ALA A 480 -24.05 5.87 23.65
N ARG A 481 -25.17 6.15 24.33
CA ARG A 481 -26.50 5.71 23.89
C ARG A 481 -26.86 6.25 22.50
N SER A 482 -26.49 7.49 22.20
CA SER A 482 -26.75 8.11 20.90
C SER A 482 -25.89 7.52 19.79
N ALA A 483 -24.60 7.27 20.07
CA ALA A 483 -23.72 6.58 19.14
C ALA A 483 -24.23 5.16 18.80
N ILE A 484 -24.68 4.39 19.80
CA ILE A 484 -25.29 3.06 19.59
C ILE A 484 -26.52 3.17 18.67
N ARG A 485 -27.41 4.14 18.91
CA ARG A 485 -28.61 4.34 18.07
C ARG A 485 -28.27 4.68 16.63
N LEU A 486 -27.27 5.54 16.41
CA LEU A 486 -26.79 5.86 15.06
C LEU A 486 -26.18 4.64 14.37
N LEU A 487 -25.37 3.84 15.08
CA LEU A 487 -24.80 2.59 14.55
C LEU A 487 -25.90 1.58 14.19
N ILE A 488 -26.93 1.44 15.02
CA ILE A 488 -28.10 0.60 14.70
C ILE A 488 -28.79 1.14 13.45
N ALA A 489 -29.11 2.44 13.41
CA ALA A 489 -29.80 3.07 12.29
C ALA A 489 -29.05 2.85 10.96
N ASP A 490 -27.73 3.05 10.94
CA ASP A 490 -26.89 2.88 9.75
C ASP A 490 -26.82 1.41 9.27
N GLY A 491 -26.93 0.46 10.20
CA GLY A 491 -26.92 -0.96 9.91
C GLY A 491 -28.29 -1.52 9.48
N ILE A 492 -29.39 -0.99 10.01
CA ILE A 492 -30.74 -1.43 9.65
C ILE A 492 -31.31 -0.74 8.41
N ASP A 493 -30.78 0.44 8.05
CA ASP A 493 -31.23 1.17 6.86
C ASP A 493 -30.82 0.45 5.57
N ASN A 494 -31.83 -0.05 4.84
CA ASN A 494 -31.68 -0.71 3.55
C ASN A 494 -32.02 0.22 2.36
N GLY A 495 -32.28 1.51 2.61
CA GLY A 495 -32.65 2.48 1.58
C GLY A 495 -34.12 2.45 1.15
N LYS A 496 -34.95 1.55 1.70
CA LYS A 496 -36.38 1.37 1.37
C LYS A 496 -37.26 1.65 2.60
N GLY A 497 -38.24 2.55 2.48
CA GLY A 497 -39.04 2.98 3.64
C GLY A 497 -38.15 3.55 4.76
N GLY A 498 -38.62 3.66 6.00
CA GLY A 498 -37.71 4.06 7.09
C GLY A 498 -38.33 4.39 8.44
N GLU A 499 -39.56 3.98 8.71
CA GLU A 499 -40.23 4.25 9.99
C GLU A 499 -39.45 3.66 11.19
N ALA A 500 -38.99 2.40 11.11
CA ALA A 500 -38.17 1.78 12.14
C ALA A 500 -36.81 2.50 12.35
N VAL A 501 -36.23 3.04 11.27
CA VAL A 501 -34.99 3.81 11.31
C VAL A 501 -35.23 5.16 11.99
N ILE A 502 -36.30 5.87 11.60
CA ILE A 502 -36.73 7.11 12.24
C ILE A 502 -37.01 6.88 13.73
N ALA A 503 -37.72 5.82 14.09
CA ALA A 503 -38.00 5.48 15.49
C ALA A 503 -36.71 5.25 16.30
N THR A 504 -35.66 4.72 15.66
CA THR A 504 -34.35 4.54 16.29
C THR A 504 -33.59 5.86 16.46
N LEU A 505 -33.68 6.77 15.47
CA LEU A 505 -32.96 8.05 15.42
C LEU A 505 -33.63 9.18 16.20
N ARG A 506 -34.97 9.18 16.28
CA ARG A 506 -35.75 10.26 16.90
C ARG A 506 -35.35 10.53 18.35
N PRO A 507 -35.10 9.52 19.20
CA PRO A 507 -34.57 9.75 20.54
C PRO A 507 -33.23 10.50 20.58
N VAL A 508 -32.37 10.37 19.56
CA VAL A 508 -31.09 11.10 19.47
C VAL A 508 -31.34 12.55 19.06
N ALA A 509 -32.20 12.76 18.06
CA ALA A 509 -32.55 14.09 17.55
C ALA A 509 -33.19 15.00 18.62
N THR A 510 -33.90 14.40 19.58
CA THR A 510 -34.62 15.12 20.65
C THR A 510 -33.97 15.02 22.03
N ASP A 511 -32.78 14.40 22.16
CA ASP A 511 -32.10 14.26 23.44
C ASP A 511 -31.60 15.62 23.94
N LYS A 512 -32.22 16.13 25.01
CA LYS A 512 -31.85 17.42 25.63
C LYS A 512 -30.52 17.36 26.39
N ALA A 513 -30.00 16.16 26.66
CA ALA A 513 -28.68 15.99 27.25
C ALA A 513 -27.55 16.17 26.22
N LEU A 514 -27.86 16.16 24.92
CA LEU A 514 -26.93 16.56 23.86
C LEU A 514 -27.06 18.05 23.56
N ALA A 515 -25.92 18.70 23.31
CA ALA A 515 -25.91 20.08 22.82
C ALA A 515 -26.69 20.20 21.51
N ALA A 516 -27.27 21.38 21.22
CA ALA A 516 -28.06 21.58 20.01
C ALA A 516 -27.24 21.34 18.72
N ASN A 517 -25.95 21.69 18.74
CA ASN A 517 -24.99 21.49 17.65
C ASN A 517 -24.13 20.23 17.83
N ASP A 518 -24.53 19.30 18.69
CA ASP A 518 -23.80 18.05 18.89
C ASP A 518 -23.73 17.23 17.58
N PRO A 519 -22.54 16.74 17.16
CA PRO A 519 -22.39 16.00 15.91
C PRO A 519 -23.29 14.76 15.77
N LEU A 520 -23.59 14.05 16.87
CA LEU A 520 -24.47 12.89 16.86
C LEU A 520 -25.93 13.31 16.65
N ARG A 521 -26.34 14.40 17.30
CA ARG A 521 -27.69 14.98 17.14
C ARG A 521 -27.91 15.48 15.71
N VAL A 522 -26.97 16.25 15.18
CA VAL A 522 -26.99 16.73 13.79
C VAL A 522 -27.00 15.56 12.82
N GLY A 523 -26.16 14.54 13.05
CA GLY A 523 -26.13 13.32 12.25
C GLY A 523 -27.45 12.54 12.24
N ALA A 524 -28.18 12.51 13.36
CA ALA A 524 -29.50 11.89 13.44
C ALA A 524 -30.56 12.67 12.66
N LEU A 525 -30.60 13.99 12.82
CA LEU A 525 -31.54 14.88 12.12
C LEU A 525 -31.39 14.76 10.59
N ILE A 526 -30.17 14.73 10.08
CA ILE A 526 -29.90 14.61 8.62
C ILE A 526 -30.39 13.28 8.05
N ARG A 527 -30.18 12.18 8.80
CA ARG A 527 -30.69 10.86 8.42
C ARG A 527 -32.22 10.86 8.41
N ILE A 528 -32.87 11.43 9.43
CA ILE A 528 -34.34 11.54 9.48
C ILE A 528 -34.85 12.36 8.29
N ALA A 529 -34.29 13.54 8.02
CA ALA A 529 -34.69 14.38 6.89
C ALA A 529 -34.55 13.64 5.56
N SER A 530 -33.47 12.87 5.38
CA SER A 530 -33.26 12.05 4.18
C SER A 530 -34.29 10.93 4.04
N ILE A 531 -34.69 10.30 5.15
CA ILE A 531 -35.74 9.28 5.16
C ILE A 531 -37.12 9.90 4.85
N GLU A 532 -37.43 11.07 5.41
CA GLU A 532 -38.66 11.81 5.13
C GLU A 532 -38.73 12.20 3.65
N GLN A 533 -37.63 12.68 3.08
CA GLN A 533 -37.53 13.01 1.65
C GLN A 533 -37.78 11.79 0.75
N ARG A 534 -37.10 10.66 1.01
CA ARG A 534 -37.24 9.46 0.17
C ARG A 534 -38.62 8.79 0.32
N THR A 535 -39.34 9.06 1.41
CA THR A 535 -40.72 8.59 1.65
C THR A 535 -41.79 9.59 1.19
N GLY A 536 -41.41 10.69 0.54
CA GLY A 536 -42.33 11.69 -0.02
C GLY A 536 -42.80 12.77 0.96
N GLN A 537 -42.31 12.77 2.20
CA GLN A 537 -42.64 13.74 3.25
C GLN A 537 -41.74 14.99 3.16
N VAL A 538 -41.76 15.67 2.01
CA VAL A 538 -40.82 16.76 1.70
C VAL A 538 -40.87 17.90 2.73
N GLN A 539 -42.06 18.29 3.19
CA GLN A 539 -42.18 19.36 4.19
C GLN A 539 -41.62 18.95 5.56
N ALA A 540 -41.82 17.70 5.97
CA ALA A 540 -41.20 17.18 7.19
C ALA A 540 -39.67 17.20 7.06
N ALA A 541 -39.14 16.74 5.92
CA ALA A 541 -37.71 16.77 5.65
C ALA A 541 -37.12 18.18 5.72
N ARG A 542 -37.82 19.20 5.20
CA ARG A 542 -37.41 20.61 5.30
C ARG A 542 -37.30 21.06 6.76
N ASN A 543 -38.34 20.79 7.54
CA ASN A 543 -38.42 21.19 8.93
C ASN A 543 -37.33 20.49 9.76
N THR A 544 -37.19 19.18 9.62
CA THR A 544 -36.16 18.38 10.29
C THR A 544 -34.74 18.84 9.92
N PHE A 545 -34.49 19.21 8.66
CA PHE A 545 -33.19 19.73 8.26
C PHE A 545 -32.92 21.12 8.85
N ALA A 546 -33.92 22.00 8.93
CA ALA A 546 -33.76 23.31 9.56
C ALA A 546 -33.31 23.20 11.03
N ASP A 547 -33.77 22.16 11.74
CA ASP A 547 -33.36 21.87 13.11
C ASP A 547 -31.87 21.49 13.26
N THR A 548 -31.18 21.18 12.16
CA THR A 548 -29.72 20.90 12.18
C THR A 548 -28.88 22.16 12.38
N GLY A 549 -29.42 23.33 12.05
CA GLY A 549 -28.66 24.59 11.99
C GLY A 549 -27.62 24.67 10.87
N LEU A 550 -27.56 23.67 9.96
CA LEU A 550 -26.66 23.69 8.82
C LEU A 550 -27.24 24.48 7.64
N SER A 551 -26.38 25.19 6.93
CA SER A 551 -26.70 25.71 5.62
C SER A 551 -26.67 24.61 4.55
N ALA A 552 -27.33 24.85 3.42
CA ALA A 552 -27.44 23.87 2.33
C ALA A 552 -26.10 23.44 1.72
N SER A 553 -25.07 24.28 1.81
CA SER A 553 -23.71 24.00 1.34
C SER A 553 -22.82 23.32 2.38
N GLN A 554 -23.25 23.24 3.64
CA GLN A 554 -22.47 22.62 4.71
C GLN A 554 -22.63 21.11 4.70
N CYS A 555 -21.51 20.43 4.54
CA CYS A 555 -21.41 19.00 4.76
C CYS A 555 -21.39 18.68 6.24
N ALA A 556 -22.32 17.83 6.68
CA ALA A 556 -22.27 17.33 8.03
C ALA A 556 -21.16 16.31 8.19
N ILE A 557 -20.36 16.50 9.23
CA ILE A 557 -19.21 15.65 9.57
C ILE A 557 -19.65 14.19 9.76
N MET A 558 -20.86 13.97 10.30
CA MET A 558 -21.38 12.63 10.63
C MET A 558 -22.51 12.15 9.71
N ASP A 559 -22.57 12.57 8.45
CA ASP A 559 -23.58 12.07 7.50
C ASP A 559 -23.33 10.60 7.06
N ALA A 560 -24.39 9.84 6.81
CA ALA A 560 -24.27 8.48 6.29
C ALA A 560 -24.14 8.49 4.75
N PRO A 561 -23.29 7.64 4.16
CA PRO A 561 -23.26 7.50 2.70
C PRO A 561 -24.58 6.90 2.19
N PRO A 562 -25.17 7.44 1.10
CA PRO A 562 -26.39 6.89 0.52
C PRO A 562 -26.28 5.40 0.20
N LYS A 563 -27.34 4.64 0.48
CA LYS A 563 -27.41 3.21 0.16
C LYS A 563 -27.80 3.02 -1.30
N MET A 564 -27.15 2.09 -1.99
CA MET A 564 -27.55 1.71 -3.34
C MET A 564 -28.86 0.92 -3.28
N VAL A 565 -29.83 1.27 -4.13
CA VAL A 565 -31.18 0.66 -4.19
C VAL A 565 -31.46 -0.05 -5.51
N SER A 566 -30.64 0.17 -6.54
CA SER A 566 -30.69 -0.58 -7.81
C SER A 566 -30.00 -1.94 -7.69
N ASP A 567 -30.51 -2.93 -8.42
CA ASP A 567 -29.81 -4.19 -8.68
C ASP A 567 -29.28 -4.17 -10.12
N ILE A 568 -27.95 -4.14 -10.26
CA ILE A 568 -27.25 -3.98 -11.55
C ILE A 568 -26.69 -5.33 -12.03
N GLY A 569 -26.55 -6.30 -11.12
CA GLY A 569 -26.26 -7.71 -11.40
C GLY A 569 -25.12 -8.00 -12.39
N SER A 570 -25.19 -9.18 -13.03
CA SER A 570 -24.21 -9.71 -13.99
C SER A 570 -24.18 -9.00 -15.35
N ARG A 571 -25.16 -8.15 -15.65
CA ARG A 571 -25.27 -7.42 -16.93
C ARG A 571 -24.17 -6.39 -17.15
N ALA A 572 -23.45 -6.02 -16.09
CA ALA A 572 -22.38 -5.04 -16.14
C ALA A 572 -21.01 -5.63 -16.53
N PHE A 573 -20.90 -6.95 -16.74
CA PHE A 573 -19.63 -7.54 -17.14
C PHE A 573 -19.31 -7.21 -18.61
N PRO A 574 -18.14 -6.62 -18.93
CA PRO A 574 -17.80 -6.25 -20.29
C PRO A 574 -17.55 -7.50 -21.17
N MET A 575 -18.29 -7.63 -22.28
CA MET A 575 -18.23 -8.80 -23.17
C MET A 575 -16.85 -9.00 -23.79
N GLU A 576 -16.13 -7.93 -24.08
CA GLU A 576 -14.77 -7.98 -24.60
C GLU A 576 -13.81 -8.57 -23.57
N ALA A 577 -13.98 -8.23 -22.29
CA ALA A 577 -13.19 -8.83 -21.22
C ALA A 577 -13.53 -10.32 -21.06
N MET A 578 -14.81 -10.68 -21.21
CA MET A 578 -15.28 -12.06 -21.14
C MET A 578 -14.68 -12.92 -22.25
N ARG A 579 -14.65 -12.40 -23.49
CA ARG A 579 -14.05 -13.08 -24.65
C ARG A 579 -12.56 -13.38 -24.43
N TRP A 580 -11.86 -12.48 -23.75
CA TRP A 580 -10.46 -12.65 -23.37
C TRP A 580 -10.31 -13.25 -21.96
N GLY A 581 -11.38 -13.76 -21.36
CA GLY A 581 -11.44 -14.39 -20.04
C GLY A 581 -10.73 -13.62 -18.94
N PHE A 582 -10.85 -12.30 -18.91
CA PHE A 582 -10.29 -11.49 -17.83
C PHE A 582 -11.24 -11.46 -16.64
N GLU A 583 -10.69 -11.57 -15.45
CA GLU A 583 -11.31 -11.19 -14.19
C GLU A 583 -10.54 -10.03 -13.57
N GLY A 584 -11.16 -9.33 -12.64
CA GLY A 584 -10.51 -8.18 -12.04
C GLY A 584 -11.41 -7.37 -11.13
N TRP A 585 -10.99 -6.15 -10.83
CA TRP A 585 -11.72 -5.26 -9.95
C TRP A 585 -11.44 -3.81 -10.30
N THR A 586 -12.38 -2.95 -9.94
CA THR A 586 -12.22 -1.50 -9.96
C THR A 586 -12.63 -0.88 -8.64
N VAL A 587 -11.99 0.21 -8.28
CA VAL A 587 -12.44 1.12 -7.23
C VAL A 587 -12.91 2.38 -7.92
N THR A 588 -14.20 2.69 -7.80
CA THR A 588 -14.84 3.82 -8.46
C THR A 588 -15.22 4.87 -7.42
N GLN A 589 -14.93 6.13 -7.73
CA GLN A 589 -15.41 7.28 -6.99
C GLN A 589 -16.56 7.94 -7.75
N PHE A 590 -17.58 8.40 -7.03
CA PHE A 590 -18.70 9.16 -7.57
C PHE A 590 -19.34 10.01 -6.48
N ASP A 591 -20.10 11.02 -6.90
CA ASP A 591 -20.99 11.80 -6.05
C ASP A 591 -22.41 11.24 -6.16
N VAL A 592 -23.24 11.50 -5.15
CA VAL A 592 -24.66 11.14 -5.19
C VAL A 592 -25.47 12.41 -5.03
N SER A 593 -26.26 12.73 -6.05
CA SER A 593 -27.20 13.85 -6.06
C SER A 593 -28.37 13.62 -5.09
N ALA A 594 -29.12 14.68 -4.77
CA ALA A 594 -30.29 14.58 -3.88
C ALA A 594 -31.38 13.61 -4.43
N ASP A 595 -31.51 13.49 -5.75
CA ASP A 595 -32.45 12.56 -6.39
C ASP A 595 -31.94 11.11 -6.47
N GLY A 596 -30.73 10.84 -5.97
CA GLY A 596 -30.14 9.52 -5.85
C GLY A 596 -29.44 9.02 -7.13
N ARG A 597 -29.05 9.91 -8.04
CA ARG A 597 -28.24 9.58 -9.21
C ARG A 597 -26.76 9.74 -8.89
N SER A 598 -25.93 8.94 -9.53
CA SER A 598 -24.48 9.13 -9.48
C SER A 598 -24.07 10.26 -10.41
N GLU A 599 -23.15 11.10 -9.95
CA GLU A 599 -22.49 12.14 -10.75
C GLU A 599 -20.97 12.03 -10.60
N HIS A 600 -20.23 12.62 -11.55
CA HIS A 600 -18.76 12.64 -11.55
C HIS A 600 -18.10 11.26 -11.35
N THR A 601 -18.70 10.22 -11.92
CA THR A 601 -18.21 8.85 -11.78
C THR A 601 -16.86 8.67 -12.46
N ARG A 602 -15.89 8.11 -11.73
CA ARG A 602 -14.54 7.83 -12.24
C ARG A 602 -13.87 6.67 -11.53
N ALA A 603 -13.16 5.83 -12.28
CA ALA A 603 -12.32 4.78 -11.71
C ALA A 603 -11.05 5.37 -11.06
N LEU A 604 -10.90 5.20 -9.74
CA LEU A 604 -9.68 5.50 -9.01
C LEU A 604 -8.62 4.43 -9.22
N LEU A 605 -9.01 3.15 -9.11
CA LEU A 605 -8.10 2.02 -9.27
C LEU A 605 -8.72 1.00 -10.21
N SER A 606 -7.93 0.38 -11.09
CA SER A 606 -8.38 -0.72 -11.95
C SER A 606 -7.31 -1.78 -12.12
N TYR A 607 -7.70 -3.02 -11.90
CA TYR A 607 -6.90 -4.22 -12.19
C TYR A 607 -7.69 -5.18 -13.10
N PRO A 608 -7.10 -5.65 -14.23
CA PRO A 608 -5.88 -5.14 -14.84
C PRO A 608 -6.03 -3.69 -15.35
N PRO A 609 -4.91 -2.99 -15.65
CA PRO A 609 -4.96 -1.59 -16.09
C PRO A 609 -5.80 -1.43 -17.37
N PHE A 610 -6.69 -0.43 -17.40
CA PHE A 610 -7.55 -0.06 -18.53
C PHE A 610 -8.55 -1.11 -19.04
N ILE A 611 -8.64 -2.30 -18.41
CA ILE A 611 -9.58 -3.33 -18.83
C ILE A 611 -10.99 -3.08 -18.28
N PHE A 612 -11.07 -2.70 -16.99
CA PHE A 612 -12.36 -2.57 -16.30
C PHE A 612 -12.70 -1.14 -15.90
N SER A 613 -11.80 -0.16 -16.02
CA SER A 613 -12.03 1.22 -15.54
C SER A 613 -13.28 1.88 -16.15
N GLU A 614 -13.51 1.71 -17.46
CA GLU A 614 -14.72 2.19 -18.12
C GLU A 614 -15.97 1.45 -17.64
N ALA A 615 -15.93 0.10 -17.60
CA ALA A 615 -17.05 -0.72 -17.15
C ALA A 615 -17.43 -0.43 -15.68
N GLY A 616 -16.43 -0.27 -14.82
CA GLY A 616 -16.59 0.08 -13.41
C GLY A 616 -17.12 1.49 -13.18
N SER A 617 -16.86 2.42 -14.11
CA SER A 617 -17.47 3.76 -14.08
C SER A 617 -18.92 3.68 -14.56
N LYS A 618 -19.17 3.07 -15.73
CA LYS A 618 -20.53 2.89 -16.27
C LYS A 618 -21.47 2.11 -15.33
N PHE A 619 -20.92 1.19 -14.53
CA PHE A 619 -21.66 0.49 -13.49
C PHE A 619 -22.39 1.49 -12.57
N PHE A 620 -21.70 2.53 -12.09
CA PHE A 620 -22.29 3.50 -11.19
C PHE A 620 -23.09 4.60 -11.89
N ASP A 621 -22.86 4.88 -13.17
CA ASP A 621 -23.72 5.80 -13.94
C ASP A 621 -25.18 5.33 -14.03
N THR A 622 -25.38 4.01 -13.99
CA THR A 622 -26.72 3.40 -14.00
C THR A 622 -27.23 3.04 -12.61
N ALA A 623 -26.38 3.15 -11.59
CA ALA A 623 -26.75 2.87 -10.21
C ALA A 623 -27.73 3.93 -9.68
N LYS A 624 -28.73 3.46 -8.93
CA LYS A 624 -29.64 4.32 -8.18
C LYS A 624 -29.34 4.17 -6.70
N PHE A 625 -29.25 5.30 -6.03
CA PHE A 625 -29.06 5.42 -4.59
C PHE A 625 -30.34 5.93 -3.93
N ALA A 626 -30.47 5.69 -2.63
CA ALA A 626 -31.53 6.26 -1.82
C ALA A 626 -31.44 7.79 -1.87
N LYS A 627 -32.58 8.45 -2.10
CA LYS A 627 -32.68 9.92 -2.10
C LYS A 627 -32.24 10.46 -0.74
N THR A 628 -31.55 11.59 -0.76
CA THR A 628 -31.18 12.34 0.44
C THR A 628 -31.79 13.72 0.40
N TYR A 629 -32.06 14.30 1.57
CA TYR A 629 -32.60 15.65 1.62
C TYR A 629 -31.48 16.68 1.53
N ARG A 630 -31.57 17.59 0.55
CA ARG A 630 -30.73 18.78 0.43
C ARG A 630 -31.64 19.98 0.11
N PRO A 631 -31.55 21.09 0.86
CA PRO A 631 -32.43 22.24 0.65
C PRO A 631 -32.40 22.80 -0.77
N ASP A 632 -31.20 22.84 -1.36
CA ASP A 632 -30.96 23.40 -2.70
C ASP A 632 -30.99 22.34 -3.81
N GLY A 633 -31.26 21.06 -3.47
CA GLY A 633 -31.21 19.95 -4.42
C GLY A 633 -29.80 19.61 -4.95
N GLY A 634 -28.76 20.25 -4.41
CA GLY A 634 -27.37 20.04 -4.79
C GLY A 634 -26.83 18.65 -4.47
N LEU A 635 -25.56 18.43 -4.81
CA LEU A 635 -24.86 17.19 -4.49
C LEU A 635 -24.86 16.94 -2.98
N GLY A 636 -25.00 15.67 -2.59
CA GLY A 636 -24.60 15.28 -1.25
C GLY A 636 -23.13 15.58 -1.02
N CYS A 637 -22.66 15.38 0.21
CA CYS A 637 -21.21 15.37 0.44
C CYS A 637 -20.59 14.42 -0.59
N GLY A 638 -19.61 14.90 -1.35
CA GLY A 638 -19.05 14.22 -2.52
C GLY A 638 -17.99 13.17 -2.15
N GLY A 639 -17.60 12.34 -3.12
CA GLY A 639 -16.47 11.43 -2.98
C GLY A 639 -16.80 10.05 -2.42
N THR A 640 -17.95 9.49 -2.75
CA THR A 640 -18.23 8.09 -2.37
C THR A 640 -17.31 7.17 -3.15
N VAL A 641 -16.61 6.27 -2.46
CA VAL A 641 -15.74 5.28 -3.08
C VAL A 641 -16.35 3.89 -2.89
N ARG A 642 -16.52 3.13 -3.98
CA ARG A 642 -16.96 1.74 -3.93
C ARG A 642 -16.18 0.86 -4.89
N ARG A 643 -16.03 -0.41 -4.50
CA ARG A 643 -15.36 -1.43 -5.29
C ARG A 643 -16.40 -2.24 -6.09
N VAL A 644 -16.04 -2.57 -7.33
CA VAL A 644 -16.75 -3.54 -8.17
C VAL A 644 -15.78 -4.67 -8.48
N VAL A 645 -16.22 -5.91 -8.29
CA VAL A 645 -15.44 -7.11 -8.61
C VAL A 645 -16.08 -7.77 -9.83
N PHE A 646 -15.27 -8.01 -10.87
CA PHE A 646 -15.67 -8.63 -12.12
C PHE A 646 -15.20 -10.08 -12.13
N ARG A 647 -16.14 -11.01 -12.01
CA ARG A 647 -15.90 -12.45 -12.10
C ARG A 647 -16.56 -13.03 -13.35
N LEU A 648 -15.88 -13.97 -13.99
CA LEU A 648 -16.46 -14.67 -15.12
C LEU A 648 -17.73 -15.41 -14.64
N PRO A 649 -18.82 -15.38 -15.43
CA PRO A 649 -19.99 -16.19 -15.12
C PRO A 649 -19.61 -17.67 -15.07
N GLY A 650 -19.94 -18.32 -13.96
CA GLY A 650 -19.80 -19.76 -13.76
C GLY A 650 -21.03 -20.53 -14.20
#